data_AF-A0A958B6G1-F1
#
_entry.id   AF-A0A958B6G1-F1
#
_cell.length_a   1.000
_cell.length_b   1.000
_cell.length_c   1.000
_cell.angle_alpha   90.00
_cell.angle_beta   90.00
_cell.angle_gamma   90.00
#
_symmetry.space_group_name_H-M   'P 1'
#
loop_
_entity.id
_entity.type
_entity.pdbx_description
1 polymer ?
#
loop_
_entity_poly.entity_id
_entity_poly.type
_entity_poly.pdbx_seq_one_letter_code
_entity_poly.pdbx_strand_id
1 'polypeptide(L)'
;MVSLFFDKLTALRFTFYAAPSPPEKQSLTQPNRFLQRLRVWIDPYLLLLWLFIIPAITPLLQPTITESADGLLHLYRLVALKQAMGQGAFFPRWLPDLAYGYGFPLFVFYAPLSYYLTLYLSLGSSLVVAFNLSFGLALLLSGTGTFLFVRDHFGSGAALLAGVAYVYAPFQLFNSFSRGGLPAAWAMALFPFVFWAFGQLLWPKTTRAFWVPMTALILGLALLAHNTLTLLFFPVFIFYVICGLLGCFISQRRQSESAAASPLSVAFLVGRQIAFPLGLALALGLGLAAFFLVPAVFEQSFAQVYRVITSPDFDFRFHFVSLSELVLLPKPANTGLLNPKFPLTLGTAQIALAVIGGMAFGLRIWQRHRSNLRPSQTVIILFAAVTLMGAVFMMLPISRFLWERLPFLEFTQFPHRMLGPAAFMMAILAGTAITTVPDRFVKWLMPLGLGLLFFTAVPLLYPRYNSTMSNEPTLFDMMSYEHHSGVIGTTSFGEYLPIWVENIPRESPLEPMYQTNNTIERLDATYLPSTAVVEASQYGFNSVELVIDCPEPFKAVFHTFYFPGWSAQIDNRPVPVSPFSDRGLIRVDVPAGRHKISLSFEETFIRRLSNGISIVSLVIIVGFLAVSLVRGRYAVDDRVRRADLPSQLDGSLTGLVLLAVAFILLKTIYFDNFDTVLKHTFDGPTVTGVDVSRQVNFGNQIQLLGYDLAATNLEPGQVFDLTAYWQAPQPVITPISALAQLVDAERHLYVGQDNLHPGGLPVADWQPWGFVHDPHTVFVPFGTPPGDYFLTTGLYDPVTWQRLPVLEGGDSGWADVVAIPVTVKPSPRPPTLTELDIQWPHSVNVNNELQLLGATPERDQIVRNDFLRVALFWEAKAAPTKNYAIALQLVDAQGDSVIEQSEQPSYGRYPTRQWSAGERVRDNHALWIPEAFPVAVYRLQARLLDESQQPVGRWVDLGTLSVAE
;
A
#
# COMPACT_ATOMS: atom_id res chain seq x y z
N MET A 1 56.45 -9.59 3.17
CA MET A 1 56.19 -9.72 1.72
C MET A 1 55.14 -8.71 1.21
N VAL A 2 55.06 -7.50 1.81
CA VAL A 2 54.14 -6.40 1.44
C VAL A 2 54.91 -5.11 1.09
N SER A 3 56.23 -5.04 1.37
CA SER A 3 57.03 -3.85 1.04
C SER A 3 57.64 -3.88 -0.38
N LEU A 4 57.55 -4.99 -1.12
CA LEU A 4 58.11 -5.14 -2.47
C LEU A 4 57.12 -4.86 -3.61
N PHE A 5 55.85 -4.59 -3.31
CA PHE A 5 54.81 -4.30 -4.31
C PHE A 5 54.62 -2.79 -4.57
N PHE A 6 55.10 -1.92 -3.66
CA PHE A 6 54.95 -0.47 -3.79
C PHE A 6 56.04 0.22 -4.60
N ASP A 7 57.21 -0.39 -4.80
CA ASP A 7 58.33 0.24 -5.51
C ASP A 7 58.28 0.13 -7.04
N LYS A 8 57.38 -0.69 -7.61
CA LYS A 8 57.30 -0.90 -9.07
C LYS A 8 56.22 -0.10 -9.81
N LEU A 9 55.43 0.72 -9.12
CA LEU A 9 54.44 1.63 -9.76
C LEU A 9 54.96 3.05 -9.99
N THR A 10 56.22 3.34 -9.62
CA THR A 10 56.87 4.65 -9.74
C THR A 10 57.62 4.84 -11.07
N ALA A 11 57.15 4.24 -12.17
CA ALA A 11 57.79 4.34 -13.48
C ALA A 11 56.78 4.51 -14.62
N LEU A 12 56.04 5.63 -14.63
CA LEU A 12 55.49 6.21 -15.85
C LEU A 12 55.43 7.74 -15.70
N ARG A 13 56.46 8.39 -16.26
CA ARG A 13 56.67 9.84 -16.29
C ARG A 13 55.48 10.54 -16.96
N PHE A 14 54.88 11.50 -16.26
CA PHE A 14 54.19 12.63 -16.89
C PHE A 14 55.00 13.90 -16.60
N THR A 15 55.33 14.61 -17.67
CA THR A 15 56.21 15.78 -17.77
C THR A 15 55.68 16.96 -16.96
N PHE A 16 56.51 17.53 -16.09
CA PHE A 16 56.26 18.78 -15.35
C PHE A 16 56.50 20.00 -16.26
N TYR A 17 55.53 20.92 -16.32
CA TYR A 17 55.74 22.32 -16.68
C TYR A 17 55.97 23.14 -15.41
N ALA A 18 56.84 24.16 -15.52
CA ALA A 18 57.45 24.94 -14.44
C ALA A 18 56.47 25.64 -13.47
N ALA A 19 56.92 25.79 -12.22
CA ALA A 19 56.23 26.45 -11.12
C ALA A 19 56.20 27.98 -11.25
N PRO A 20 55.10 28.67 -10.87
CA PRO A 20 55.14 30.09 -10.55
C PRO A 20 55.47 30.32 -9.06
N SER A 21 56.20 31.41 -8.82
CA SER A 21 56.71 31.93 -7.54
C SER A 21 55.61 32.22 -6.48
N PRO A 22 55.97 32.33 -5.18
CA PRO A 22 54.99 32.49 -4.10
C PRO A 22 54.42 33.91 -4.05
N PRO A 23 53.14 34.11 -3.71
CA PRO A 23 52.56 35.44 -3.58
C PRO A 23 52.90 36.08 -2.23
N GLU A 24 53.18 37.38 -2.28
CA GLU A 24 53.44 38.28 -1.15
C GLU A 24 52.27 38.37 -0.15
N LYS A 25 52.62 38.66 1.11
CA LYS A 25 51.71 38.99 2.20
C LYS A 25 50.94 40.27 1.89
N GLN A 26 49.62 40.20 1.76
CA GLN A 26 48.72 41.36 1.87
C GLN A 26 47.77 41.25 3.07
N SER A 27 47.45 42.43 3.60
CA SER A 27 47.01 42.77 4.94
C SER A 27 45.61 42.29 5.36
N LEU A 28 45.50 42.10 6.67
CA LEU A 28 44.30 41.71 7.43
C LEU A 28 43.39 42.91 7.69
N THR A 29 42.48 43.24 6.77
CA THR A 29 41.24 44.00 7.08
C THR A 29 40.20 43.77 5.97
N GLN A 30 39.49 42.64 6.00
CA GLN A 30 38.20 42.50 5.30
C GLN A 30 37.21 41.69 6.15
N PRO A 31 35.91 42.06 6.16
CA PRO A 31 34.88 41.34 6.91
C PRO A 31 34.75 39.89 6.41
N ASN A 32 34.54 38.98 7.37
CA ASN A 32 34.45 37.52 7.24
C ASN A 32 34.10 36.96 5.84
N ARG A 33 35.14 36.58 5.06
CA ARG A 33 35.03 35.84 3.79
C ARG A 33 34.23 34.54 3.90
N PHE A 34 34.08 33.98 5.09
CA PHE A 34 33.28 32.76 5.35
C PHE A 34 31.77 33.00 5.20
N LEU A 35 31.24 34.10 5.76
CA LEU A 35 29.81 34.45 5.67
C LEU A 35 29.42 34.94 4.26
N GLN A 36 30.32 35.63 3.56
CA GLN A 36 30.13 35.95 2.14
C GLN A 36 30.21 34.72 1.23
N ARG A 37 31.00 33.69 1.59
CA ARG A 37 30.99 32.40 0.89
C ARG A 37 29.68 31.64 1.13
N LEU A 38 29.11 31.61 2.33
CA LEU A 38 27.82 30.93 2.54
C LEU A 38 26.67 31.53 1.72
N ARG A 39 26.64 32.85 1.56
CA ARG A 39 25.60 33.60 0.81
C ARG A 39 25.59 33.32 -0.71
N VAL A 40 26.65 32.74 -1.25
CA VAL A 40 26.81 32.41 -2.69
C VAL A 40 26.47 30.94 -3.00
N TRP A 41 26.17 30.11 -1.99
CA TRP A 41 26.10 28.65 -2.15
C TRP A 41 24.70 28.03 -2.10
N ILE A 42 23.71 28.71 -1.52
CA ILE A 42 22.33 28.19 -1.43
C ILE A 42 21.49 28.94 -2.46
N ASP A 43 20.96 28.18 -3.43
CA ASP A 43 20.03 28.69 -4.44
C ASP A 43 18.77 29.24 -3.73
N PRO A 44 18.39 30.52 -3.90
CA PRO A 44 17.22 31.09 -3.23
C PRO A 44 15.92 30.35 -3.57
N TYR A 45 15.83 29.73 -4.76
CA TYR A 45 14.67 28.92 -5.13
C TYR A 45 14.57 27.61 -4.34
N LEU A 46 15.69 27.10 -3.79
CA LEU A 46 15.66 25.93 -2.90
C LEU A 46 15.05 26.29 -1.54
N LEU A 47 15.36 27.47 -1.00
CA LEU A 47 14.72 27.97 0.22
C LEU A 47 13.22 28.22 -0.01
N LEU A 48 12.90 28.79 -1.17
CA LEU A 48 11.52 29.00 -1.58
C LEU A 48 10.75 27.67 -1.74
N LEU A 49 11.37 26.64 -2.29
CA LEU A 49 10.81 25.28 -2.32
C LEU A 49 10.46 24.81 -0.92
N TRP A 50 11.37 24.95 0.05
CA TRP A 50 11.10 24.55 1.43
C TRP A 50 9.91 25.31 2.03
N LEU A 51 9.77 26.62 1.74
CA LEU A 51 8.58 27.38 2.14
C LEU A 51 7.28 26.81 1.53
N PHE A 52 7.29 26.45 0.25
CA PHE A 52 6.12 25.84 -0.41
C PHE A 52 5.80 24.43 0.10
N ILE A 53 6.77 23.72 0.69
CA ILE A 53 6.57 22.38 1.26
C ILE A 53 5.94 22.43 2.66
N ILE A 54 6.08 23.54 3.40
CA ILE A 54 5.58 23.68 4.79
C ILE A 54 4.12 23.20 4.94
N PRO A 55 3.14 23.62 4.09
CA PRO A 55 1.77 23.16 4.23
C PRO A 55 1.60 21.64 4.14
N ALA A 56 2.45 20.94 3.37
CA ALA A 56 2.45 19.48 3.30
C ALA A 56 3.10 18.82 4.52
N ILE A 57 3.96 19.51 5.26
CA ILE A 57 4.59 18.99 6.48
C ILE A 57 3.72 19.25 7.71
N THR A 58 2.86 20.29 7.72
CA THR A 58 2.09 20.67 8.92
C THR A 58 1.29 19.54 9.57
N PRO A 59 0.69 18.56 8.84
CA PRO A 59 0.01 17.45 9.50
C PRO A 59 0.93 16.56 10.35
N LEU A 60 2.23 16.49 10.00
CA LEU A 60 3.23 15.68 10.70
C LEU A 60 3.87 16.42 11.88
N LEU A 61 3.47 17.66 12.16
CA LEU A 61 3.96 18.40 13.33
C LEU A 61 3.12 18.10 14.59
N GLN A 62 2.14 17.22 14.49
CA GLN A 62 1.35 16.77 15.63
C GLN A 62 2.13 15.78 16.50
N PRO A 63 1.93 15.80 17.84
CA PRO A 63 2.54 14.82 18.73
C PRO A 63 1.84 13.45 18.70
N THR A 64 0.80 13.29 17.89
CA THR A 64 0.04 12.04 17.71
C THR A 64 0.36 11.40 16.36
N ILE A 65 0.31 10.08 16.28
CA ILE A 65 0.55 9.35 15.03
C ILE A 65 -0.65 9.49 14.08
N THR A 66 -0.37 9.56 12.77
CA THR A 66 -1.42 9.47 11.75
C THR A 66 -2.00 8.07 11.69
N GLU A 67 -3.32 7.96 11.72
CA GLU A 67 -4.02 6.69 11.52
C GLU A 67 -3.79 6.22 10.07
N SER A 68 -3.18 5.05 9.91
CA SER A 68 -2.68 4.58 8.63
C SER A 68 -2.58 3.06 8.56
N ALA A 69 -2.55 2.53 7.34
CA ALA A 69 -2.54 1.09 7.10
C ALA A 69 -1.26 0.38 7.64
N ASP A 70 -0.07 0.92 7.34
CA ASP A 70 1.23 0.31 7.66
C ASP A 70 1.91 0.97 8.87
N GLY A 71 1.42 2.13 9.35
CA GLY A 71 2.17 3.00 10.27
C GLY A 71 2.52 2.36 11.61
N LEU A 72 1.58 1.65 12.24
CA LEU A 72 1.82 0.97 13.52
C LEU A 72 2.84 -0.17 13.38
N LEU A 73 2.84 -0.90 12.26
CA LEU A 73 3.87 -1.91 11.98
C LEU A 73 5.26 -1.31 12.04
N HIS A 74 5.45 -0.15 11.39
CA HIS A 74 6.74 0.53 11.37
C HIS A 74 7.12 1.14 12.72
N LEU A 75 6.15 1.67 13.48
CA LEU A 75 6.39 2.20 14.81
C LEU A 75 6.85 1.10 15.77
N TYR A 76 6.20 -0.06 15.79
CA TYR A 76 6.58 -1.15 16.69
C TYR A 76 7.93 -1.79 16.33
N ARG A 77 8.30 -1.82 15.05
CA ARG A 77 9.68 -2.18 14.64
C ARG A 77 10.72 -1.25 15.23
N LEU A 78 10.41 0.05 15.37
CA LEU A 78 11.29 1.01 16.05
C LEU A 78 11.39 0.73 17.54
N VAL A 79 10.32 0.29 18.20
CA VAL A 79 10.35 -0.11 19.62
C VAL A 79 11.33 -1.27 19.81
N ALA A 80 11.20 -2.33 19.01
CA ALA A 80 12.12 -3.46 19.05
C ALA A 80 13.57 -3.05 18.74
N LEU A 81 13.79 -2.18 17.74
CA LEU A 81 15.12 -1.69 17.40
C LEU A 81 15.72 -0.78 18.51
N LYS A 82 14.92 0.09 19.12
CA LYS A 82 15.34 0.95 20.25
C LYS A 82 15.79 0.10 21.43
N GLN A 83 15.04 -0.96 21.75
CA GLN A 83 15.42 -1.93 22.78
C GLN A 83 16.75 -2.64 22.42
N ALA A 84 16.87 -3.14 21.19
CA ALA A 84 18.08 -3.82 20.73
C ALA A 84 19.33 -2.95 20.85
N MET A 85 19.23 -1.68 20.42
CA MET A 85 20.34 -0.73 20.54
C MET A 85 20.67 -0.38 21.99
N GLY A 86 19.66 -0.29 22.87
CA GLY A 86 19.86 -0.11 24.31
C GLY A 86 20.65 -1.25 24.96
N GLN A 87 20.58 -2.46 24.40
CA GLN A 87 21.32 -3.64 24.84
C GLN A 87 22.65 -3.85 24.09
N GLY A 88 23.10 -2.87 23.29
CA GLY A 88 24.36 -2.93 22.55
C GLY A 88 24.31 -3.68 21.22
N ALA A 89 23.14 -4.12 20.76
CA ALA A 89 22.95 -4.74 19.46
C ALA A 89 22.71 -3.67 18.37
N PHE A 90 23.79 -3.14 17.80
CA PHE A 90 23.71 -2.05 16.81
C PHE A 90 23.02 -2.44 15.49
N PHE A 91 23.22 -3.67 15.00
CA PHE A 91 22.52 -4.21 13.82
C PHE A 91 21.97 -5.61 14.12
N PRO A 92 20.79 -5.71 14.74
CA PRO A 92 20.25 -7.00 15.18
C PRO A 92 19.69 -7.76 13.97
N ARG A 93 20.37 -8.84 13.59
CA ARG A 93 19.87 -9.82 12.60
C ARG A 93 18.69 -10.64 13.13
N TRP A 94 18.64 -10.80 14.44
CA TRP A 94 17.56 -11.45 15.17
C TRP A 94 17.00 -10.48 16.20
N LEU A 95 15.70 -10.23 16.14
CA LEU A 95 14.97 -9.44 17.13
C LEU A 95 14.20 -10.42 18.02
N PRO A 96 14.62 -10.64 19.27
CA PRO A 96 14.09 -11.69 20.15
C PRO A 96 12.68 -11.37 20.67
N ASP A 97 12.26 -10.10 20.63
CA ASP A 97 10.99 -9.65 21.20
C ASP A 97 9.83 -9.69 20.20
N LEU A 98 10.10 -9.83 18.91
CA LEU A 98 9.07 -9.94 17.87
C LEU A 98 8.46 -11.35 17.83
N ALA A 99 7.31 -11.46 17.17
CA ALA A 99 6.58 -12.72 16.99
C ALA A 99 6.25 -13.37 18.34
N TYR A 100 5.53 -12.63 19.19
CA TYR A 100 5.15 -13.01 20.55
C TYR A 100 6.34 -13.34 21.47
N GLY A 101 7.52 -12.77 21.18
CA GLY A 101 8.74 -13.01 21.94
C GLY A 101 9.50 -14.27 21.54
N TYR A 102 9.06 -15.03 20.53
CA TYR A 102 9.83 -16.18 20.01
C TYR A 102 10.98 -15.74 19.09
N GLY A 103 10.96 -14.50 18.61
CA GLY A 103 12.03 -13.88 17.85
C GLY A 103 11.86 -13.96 16.34
N PHE A 104 12.43 -12.99 15.63
CA PHE A 104 12.15 -12.77 14.21
C PHE A 104 13.36 -12.20 13.45
N PRO A 105 13.70 -12.71 12.25
CA PRO A 105 14.86 -12.26 11.47
C PRO A 105 14.58 -11.02 10.61
N LEU A 106 13.91 -10.01 11.18
CA LEU A 106 13.35 -8.89 10.41
C LEU A 106 14.38 -8.16 9.55
N PHE A 107 15.50 -7.70 10.12
CA PHE A 107 16.52 -6.92 9.42
C PHE A 107 17.49 -7.76 8.57
N VAL A 108 17.25 -9.07 8.46
CA VAL A 108 17.84 -9.89 7.39
C VAL A 108 17.14 -9.60 6.07
N PHE A 109 15.81 -9.45 6.08
CA PHE A 109 14.99 -9.36 4.87
C PHE A 109 14.38 -7.98 4.63
N TYR A 110 14.18 -7.18 5.68
CA TYR A 110 13.52 -5.88 5.60
C TYR A 110 14.52 -4.72 5.63
N ALA A 111 14.35 -3.77 4.72
CA ALA A 111 15.28 -2.64 4.51
C ALA A 111 15.44 -1.77 5.77
N PRO A 112 16.68 -1.53 6.26
CA PRO A 112 16.88 -0.96 7.60
C PRO A 112 16.95 0.57 7.67
N LEU A 113 17.31 1.27 6.60
CA LEU A 113 17.81 2.67 6.68
C LEU A 113 16.85 3.61 7.42
N SER A 114 15.56 3.57 7.07
CA SER A 114 14.57 4.50 7.62
C SER A 114 14.42 4.35 9.13
N TYR A 115 14.58 3.14 9.67
CA TYR A 115 14.43 2.90 11.10
C TYR A 115 15.57 3.52 11.90
N TYR A 116 16.80 3.35 11.42
CA TYR A 116 17.97 3.97 12.06
C TYR A 116 17.89 5.49 12.01
N LEU A 117 17.51 6.07 10.86
CA LEU A 117 17.35 7.53 10.74
C LEU A 117 16.30 8.06 11.71
N THR A 118 15.14 7.39 11.81
CA THR A 118 14.10 7.77 12.77
C THR A 118 14.56 7.64 14.22
N LEU A 119 15.28 6.57 14.56
CA LEU A 119 15.80 6.37 15.91
C LEU A 119 16.84 7.43 16.31
N TYR A 120 17.66 7.91 15.37
CA TYR A 120 18.53 9.07 15.63
C TYR A 120 17.73 10.36 15.88
N LEU A 121 16.60 10.56 15.19
CA LEU A 121 15.70 11.69 15.44
C LEU A 121 15.01 11.61 16.82
N SER A 122 14.84 10.40 17.36
CA SER A 122 14.24 10.21 18.70
C SER A 122 15.21 10.49 19.84
N LEU A 123 16.50 10.77 19.60
CA LEU A 123 17.44 11.14 20.67
C LEU A 123 17.07 12.47 21.38
N GLY A 124 16.20 13.29 20.76
CA GLY A 124 15.74 14.56 21.32
C GLY A 124 14.21 14.70 21.40
N SER A 125 13.44 13.64 21.18
CA SER A 125 11.97 13.68 21.15
C SER A 125 11.36 12.32 21.47
N SER A 126 10.04 12.23 21.60
CA SER A 126 9.38 10.93 21.77
C SER A 126 9.46 10.10 20.49
N LEU A 127 9.31 8.77 20.60
CA LEU A 127 9.36 7.89 19.43
C LEU A 127 8.30 8.23 18.37
N VAL A 128 7.08 8.58 18.79
CA VAL A 128 6.00 9.02 17.88
C VAL A 128 6.34 10.33 17.18
N VAL A 129 6.89 11.32 17.91
CA VAL A 129 7.29 12.59 17.29
C VAL A 129 8.43 12.37 16.29
N ALA A 130 9.42 11.56 16.64
CA ALA A 130 10.50 11.20 15.73
C ALA A 130 9.99 10.50 14.46
N PHE A 131 8.99 9.62 14.60
CA PHE A 131 8.33 8.94 13.49
C PHE A 131 7.68 9.95 12.52
N ASN A 132 6.89 10.88 13.03
CA ASN A 132 6.25 11.93 12.22
C ASN A 132 7.30 12.87 11.58
N LEU A 133 8.32 13.29 12.33
CA LEU A 133 9.42 14.11 11.81
C LEU A 133 10.19 13.40 10.69
N SER A 134 10.32 12.07 10.76
CA SER A 134 10.97 11.27 9.72
C SER A 134 10.22 11.34 8.39
N PHE A 135 8.87 11.26 8.41
CA PHE A 135 8.07 11.51 7.20
C PHE A 135 8.21 12.94 6.69
N GLY A 136 8.21 13.93 7.59
CA GLY A 136 8.39 15.34 7.21
C GLY A 136 9.74 15.58 6.54
N LEU A 137 10.81 14.96 7.06
CA LEU A 137 12.14 15.00 6.46
C LEU A 137 12.17 14.28 5.11
N ALA A 138 11.51 13.13 4.98
CA ALA A 138 11.40 12.43 3.70
C ALA A 138 10.69 13.29 2.63
N LEU A 139 9.60 13.98 2.97
CA LEU A 139 8.93 14.92 2.07
C LEU A 139 9.85 16.08 1.65
N LEU A 140 10.55 16.70 2.60
CA LEU A 140 11.50 17.78 2.34
C LEU A 140 12.62 17.33 1.38
N LEU A 141 13.19 16.15 1.62
CA LEU A 141 14.25 15.57 0.81
C LEU A 141 13.76 15.15 -0.57
N SER A 142 12.54 14.63 -0.69
CA SER A 142 11.93 14.25 -1.97
C SER A 142 11.84 15.45 -2.94
N GLY A 143 11.36 16.60 -2.43
CA GLY A 143 11.34 17.85 -3.19
C GLY A 143 12.75 18.35 -3.49
N THR A 144 13.67 18.29 -2.53
CA THR A 144 15.06 18.75 -2.69
C THR A 144 15.81 17.96 -3.75
N GLY A 145 15.73 16.63 -3.75
CA GLY A 145 16.39 15.79 -4.75
C GLY A 145 15.85 16.04 -6.16
N THR A 146 14.53 16.22 -6.27
CA THR A 146 13.87 16.57 -7.54
C THR A 146 14.30 17.94 -8.04
N PHE A 147 14.35 18.93 -7.14
CA PHE A 147 14.84 20.27 -7.44
C PHE A 147 16.28 20.23 -7.97
N LEU A 148 17.19 19.53 -7.29
CA LEU A 148 18.59 19.44 -7.71
C LEU A 148 18.73 18.78 -9.09
N PHE A 149 18.00 17.68 -9.34
CA PHE A 149 17.96 17.01 -10.62
C PHE A 149 17.50 17.94 -11.75
N VAL A 150 16.36 18.60 -11.57
CA VAL A 150 15.74 19.44 -12.61
C VAL A 150 16.53 20.74 -12.80
N ARG A 151 17.05 21.37 -11.74
CA ARG A 151 17.81 22.62 -11.79
C ARG A 151 19.00 22.51 -12.73
N ASP A 152 19.73 21.39 -12.63
CA ASP A 152 20.98 21.23 -13.38
C ASP A 152 20.76 21.11 -14.90
N HIS A 153 19.52 20.86 -15.33
CA HIS A 153 19.13 20.71 -16.72
C HIS A 153 18.24 21.85 -17.22
N PHE A 154 17.32 22.36 -16.40
CA PHE A 154 16.24 23.27 -16.79
C PHE A 154 16.23 24.60 -16.01
N GLY A 155 17.14 24.79 -15.04
CA GLY A 155 17.23 26.01 -14.24
C GLY A 155 16.31 26.02 -13.00
N SER A 156 16.54 26.99 -12.11
CA SER A 156 15.97 27.01 -10.75
C SER A 156 14.46 27.22 -10.70
N GLY A 157 13.88 27.98 -11.65
CA GLY A 157 12.42 28.14 -11.74
C GLY A 157 11.71 26.83 -12.09
N ALA A 158 12.19 26.12 -13.12
CA ALA A 158 11.68 24.80 -13.48
C ALA A 158 11.83 23.80 -12.34
N ALA A 159 12.95 23.87 -11.61
CA ALA A 159 13.24 23.03 -10.46
C ALA A 159 12.30 23.28 -9.28
N LEU A 160 11.95 24.55 -9.00
CA LEU A 160 10.96 24.89 -7.98
C LEU A 160 9.62 24.23 -8.30
N LEU A 161 9.10 24.43 -9.51
CA LEU A 161 7.81 23.87 -9.90
C LEU A 161 7.83 22.34 -9.86
N ALA A 162 8.90 21.69 -10.33
CA ALA A 162 9.04 20.24 -10.28
C ALA A 162 9.11 19.70 -8.84
N GLY A 163 9.89 20.35 -7.96
CA GLY A 163 10.02 19.95 -6.56
C GLY A 163 8.68 20.02 -5.82
N VAL A 164 7.93 21.12 -6.01
CA VAL A 164 6.58 21.26 -5.46
C VAL A 164 5.63 20.22 -6.07
N ALA A 165 5.67 20.01 -7.39
CA ALA A 165 4.81 19.03 -8.07
C ALA A 165 5.00 17.60 -7.55
N TYR A 166 6.23 17.23 -7.21
CA TYR A 166 6.56 15.90 -6.67
C TYR A 166 6.09 15.73 -5.22
N VAL A 167 6.31 16.72 -4.35
CA VAL A 167 5.88 16.65 -2.94
C VAL A 167 4.35 16.59 -2.83
N TYR A 168 3.66 17.39 -3.62
CA TYR A 168 2.19 17.43 -3.66
C TYR A 168 1.58 16.37 -4.60
N ALA A 169 2.38 15.42 -5.12
CA ALA A 169 1.85 14.30 -5.87
C ALA A 169 0.96 13.44 -4.95
N PRO A 170 -0.25 13.04 -5.37
CA PRO A 170 -1.18 12.29 -4.52
C PRO A 170 -0.54 11.05 -3.88
N PHE A 171 0.20 10.26 -4.65
CA PHE A 171 0.90 9.07 -4.14
C PHE A 171 1.96 9.39 -3.07
N GLN A 172 2.60 10.56 -3.11
CA GLN A 172 3.59 10.95 -2.09
C GLN A 172 2.91 11.26 -0.76
N LEU A 173 1.78 11.98 -0.81
CA LEU A 173 0.96 12.30 0.36
C LEU A 173 0.29 11.04 0.92
N PHE A 174 -0.23 10.16 0.06
CA PHE A 174 -0.75 8.84 0.45
C PHE A 174 0.24 8.04 1.28
N ASN A 175 1.46 7.87 0.76
CA ASN A 175 2.48 7.07 1.44
C ASN A 175 2.86 7.65 2.80
N SER A 176 2.79 8.98 2.94
CA SER A 176 3.19 9.68 4.16
C SER A 176 2.08 9.76 5.21
N PHE A 177 0.82 9.69 4.80
CA PHE A 177 -0.34 9.96 5.65
C PHE A 177 -1.24 8.74 5.83
N SER A 178 -1.93 8.30 4.78
CA SER A 178 -2.97 7.27 4.88
C SER A 178 -2.40 5.86 4.85
N ARG A 179 -1.30 5.65 4.12
CA ARG A 179 -0.60 4.36 4.12
C ARG A 179 0.39 4.26 5.28
N GLY A 180 1.12 5.33 5.61
CA GLY A 180 2.11 5.31 6.69
C GLY A 180 3.34 4.43 6.40
N GLY A 181 3.71 4.29 5.12
CA GLY A 181 4.83 3.44 4.70
C GLY A 181 6.19 4.13 4.87
N LEU A 182 6.76 4.10 6.07
CA LEU A 182 8.00 4.83 6.41
C LEU A 182 9.19 4.54 5.47
N PRO A 183 9.56 3.27 5.19
CA PRO A 183 10.66 3.00 4.27
C PRO A 183 10.32 3.42 2.83
N ALA A 184 9.04 3.40 2.45
CA ALA A 184 8.61 3.78 1.11
C ALA A 184 8.75 5.30 0.91
N ALA A 185 8.38 6.09 1.92
CA ALA A 185 8.58 7.53 1.93
C ALA A 185 10.06 7.92 1.78
N TRP A 186 10.96 7.23 2.49
CA TRP A 186 12.41 7.44 2.37
C TRP A 186 12.97 7.03 1.00
N ALA A 187 12.50 5.92 0.43
CA ALA A 187 12.92 5.52 -0.90
C ALA A 187 12.48 6.56 -1.96
N MET A 188 11.23 7.04 -1.88
CA MET A 188 10.72 8.14 -2.72
C MET A 188 11.52 9.44 -2.54
N ALA A 189 12.07 9.67 -1.34
CA ALA A 189 12.95 10.81 -1.08
C ALA A 189 14.33 10.67 -1.72
N LEU A 190 14.90 9.46 -1.70
CA LEU A 190 16.28 9.20 -2.14
C LEU A 190 16.41 8.94 -3.64
N PHE A 191 15.40 8.38 -4.32
CA PHE A 191 15.50 8.11 -5.76
C PHE A 191 15.83 9.36 -6.59
N PRO A 192 15.17 10.52 -6.41
CA PRO A 192 15.56 11.74 -7.12
C PRO A 192 17.05 12.12 -6.95
N PHE A 193 17.63 11.88 -5.77
CA PHE A 193 19.07 12.07 -5.56
C PHE A 193 19.93 11.06 -6.32
N VAL A 194 19.48 9.81 -6.48
CA VAL A 194 20.17 8.82 -7.32
C VAL A 194 20.23 9.31 -8.77
N PHE A 195 19.09 9.72 -9.35
CA PHE A 195 19.06 10.27 -10.70
C PHE A 195 19.94 11.52 -10.84
N TRP A 196 19.91 12.41 -9.85
CA TRP A 196 20.78 13.59 -9.81
C TRP A 196 22.26 13.23 -9.75
N ALA A 197 22.68 12.37 -8.82
CA ALA A 197 24.08 12.00 -8.65
C ALA A 197 24.64 11.29 -9.88
N PHE A 198 23.87 10.39 -10.49
CA PHE A 198 24.24 9.76 -11.77
C PHE A 198 24.26 10.78 -12.92
N GLY A 199 23.34 11.73 -12.95
CA GLY A 199 23.36 12.86 -13.88
C GLY A 199 24.65 13.68 -13.82
N GLN A 200 25.23 13.84 -12.62
CA GLN A 200 26.51 14.52 -12.42
C GLN A 200 27.71 13.74 -12.98
N LEU A 201 27.59 12.42 -13.16
CA LEU A 201 28.59 11.58 -13.82
C LEU A 201 28.37 11.52 -15.35
N LEU A 202 27.10 11.54 -15.80
CA LEU A 202 26.71 11.55 -17.22
C LEU A 202 27.07 12.88 -17.89
N TRP A 203 26.76 14.01 -17.25
CA TRP A 203 27.02 15.36 -17.74
C TRP A 203 27.90 16.16 -16.75
N PRO A 204 29.18 15.77 -16.61
CA PRO A 204 30.04 16.27 -15.55
C PRO A 204 30.32 17.77 -15.68
N LYS A 205 29.92 18.54 -14.67
CA LYS A 205 30.27 19.97 -14.47
C LYS A 205 31.45 20.17 -13.52
N THR A 206 31.80 19.14 -12.76
CA THR A 206 32.79 19.17 -11.67
C THR A 206 33.58 17.87 -11.63
N THR A 207 34.53 17.74 -10.69
CA THR A 207 35.47 16.62 -10.68
C THR A 207 34.83 15.27 -10.32
N ARG A 208 35.15 14.25 -11.11
CA ARG A 208 34.67 12.87 -10.89
C ARG A 208 35.17 12.24 -9.60
N ALA A 209 36.30 12.71 -9.08
CA ALA A 209 36.89 12.21 -7.83
C ALA A 209 35.93 12.34 -6.64
N PHE A 210 35.11 13.39 -6.62
CA PHE A 210 34.06 13.55 -5.63
C PHE A 210 32.76 12.82 -6.01
N TRP A 211 32.34 12.93 -7.26
CA TRP A 211 31.01 12.42 -7.66
C TRP A 211 30.91 10.90 -7.72
N VAL A 212 32.00 10.17 -8.03
CA VAL A 212 31.97 8.70 -7.98
C VAL A 212 31.63 8.17 -6.59
N PRO A 213 32.38 8.50 -5.52
CA PRO A 213 32.04 8.01 -4.18
C PRO A 213 30.75 8.63 -3.62
N MET A 214 30.41 9.88 -3.96
CA MET A 214 29.12 10.47 -3.55
C MET A 214 27.93 9.74 -4.18
N THR A 215 28.02 9.40 -5.47
CA THR A 215 27.00 8.64 -6.18
C THR A 215 26.87 7.23 -5.60
N ALA A 216 27.99 6.58 -5.27
CA ALA A 216 28.00 5.28 -4.60
C ALA A 216 27.31 5.34 -3.22
N LEU A 217 27.58 6.38 -2.42
CA LEU A 217 26.94 6.58 -1.12
C LEU A 217 25.42 6.75 -1.27
N ILE A 218 24.98 7.66 -2.14
CA ILE A 218 23.55 7.93 -2.37
C ILE A 218 22.82 6.68 -2.87
N LEU A 219 23.43 5.93 -3.80
CA LEU A 219 22.88 4.68 -4.28
C LEU A 219 22.78 3.64 -3.16
N GLY A 220 23.83 3.44 -2.37
CA GLY A 220 23.81 2.49 -1.26
C GLY A 220 22.73 2.83 -0.22
N LEU A 221 22.55 4.11 0.11
CA LEU A 221 21.45 4.56 0.97
C LEU A 221 20.07 4.27 0.36
N ALA A 222 19.87 4.55 -0.93
CA ALA A 222 18.59 4.27 -1.60
C ALA A 222 18.25 2.76 -1.61
N LEU A 223 19.25 1.90 -1.83
CA LEU A 223 19.09 0.44 -1.79
C LEU A 223 18.72 -0.08 -0.39
N LEU A 224 19.18 0.59 0.66
CA LEU A 224 18.85 0.28 2.07
C LEU A 224 17.51 0.88 2.54
N ALA A 225 16.83 1.66 1.70
CA ALA A 225 15.59 2.33 2.06
C ALA A 225 14.34 1.46 1.89
N HIS A 226 14.17 0.79 0.74
CA HIS A 226 13.00 -0.06 0.49
C HIS A 226 13.26 -1.07 -0.63
N ASN A 227 12.99 -2.35 -0.38
CA ASN A 227 13.24 -3.45 -1.33
C ASN A 227 12.35 -3.34 -2.58
N THR A 228 11.04 -3.22 -2.39
CA THR A 228 10.10 -3.20 -3.52
C THR A 228 10.27 -1.98 -4.41
N LEU A 229 10.35 -0.77 -3.85
CA LEU A 229 10.59 0.42 -4.67
C LEU A 229 11.95 0.38 -5.37
N THR A 230 12.98 -0.22 -4.76
CA THR A 230 14.24 -0.54 -5.47
C THR A 230 13.98 -1.39 -6.70
N LEU A 231 13.22 -2.48 -6.58
CA LEU A 231 12.88 -3.34 -7.72
C LEU A 231 12.12 -2.57 -8.83
N LEU A 232 11.26 -1.62 -8.47
CA LEU A 232 10.49 -0.82 -9.45
C LEU A 232 11.30 0.30 -10.10
N PHE A 233 12.15 1.00 -9.34
CA PHE A 233 12.97 2.10 -9.87
C PHE A 233 14.23 1.61 -10.57
N PHE A 234 14.73 0.40 -10.30
CA PHE A 234 15.99 -0.07 -10.88
C PHE A 234 15.96 -0.22 -12.42
N PRO A 235 14.92 -0.82 -13.05
CA PRO A 235 14.79 -0.83 -14.51
C PRO A 235 14.68 0.58 -15.11
N VAL A 236 13.93 1.47 -14.44
CA VAL A 236 13.79 2.88 -14.84
C VAL A 236 15.14 3.61 -14.77
N PHE A 237 15.92 3.34 -13.73
CA PHE A 237 17.25 3.86 -13.53
C PHE A 237 18.23 3.36 -14.60
N ILE A 238 18.21 2.06 -14.94
CA ILE A 238 19.02 1.51 -16.03
C ILE A 238 18.66 2.21 -17.35
N PHE A 239 17.36 2.35 -17.63
CA PHE A 239 16.89 3.03 -18.84
C PHE A 239 17.37 4.49 -18.91
N TYR A 240 17.36 5.21 -17.79
CA TYR A 240 17.93 6.55 -17.68
C TYR A 240 19.42 6.60 -18.00
N VAL A 241 20.22 5.68 -17.43
CA VAL A 241 21.67 5.62 -17.70
C VAL A 241 21.94 5.31 -19.17
N ILE A 242 21.19 4.39 -19.79
CA ILE A 242 21.30 4.08 -21.22
C ILE A 242 20.99 5.31 -22.08
N CYS A 243 19.87 5.99 -21.80
CA CYS A 243 19.48 7.22 -22.50
C CYS A 243 20.56 8.31 -22.34
N GLY A 244 21.11 8.46 -21.15
CA GLY A 244 22.20 9.39 -20.86
C GLY A 244 23.48 9.08 -21.63
N LEU A 245 23.93 7.82 -21.63
CA LEU A 245 25.10 7.36 -22.40
C LEU A 245 24.92 7.60 -23.90
N LEU A 246 23.73 7.31 -24.44
CA LEU A 246 23.39 7.59 -25.83
C LEU A 246 23.44 9.09 -26.12
N GLY A 247 22.88 9.92 -25.22
CA GLY A 247 22.95 11.38 -25.29
C GLY A 247 24.39 11.90 -25.33
N CYS A 248 25.26 11.36 -24.48
CA CYS A 248 26.69 11.71 -24.45
C CYS A 248 27.40 11.28 -25.72
N PHE A 249 27.12 10.08 -26.24
CA PHE A 249 27.65 9.59 -27.51
C PHE A 249 27.26 10.51 -28.67
N ILE A 250 25.98 10.88 -28.78
CA ILE A 250 25.48 11.80 -29.82
C ILE A 250 26.12 13.17 -29.70
N SER A 251 26.22 13.71 -28.48
CA SER A 251 26.83 15.02 -28.22
C SER A 251 28.32 15.04 -28.60
N GLN A 252 29.07 14.00 -28.24
CA GLN A 252 30.50 13.92 -28.52
C GLN A 252 30.77 13.71 -30.01
N ARG A 253 29.92 12.94 -30.71
CA ARG A 253 29.98 12.79 -32.17
C ARG A 253 29.71 14.11 -32.91
N ARG A 254 28.79 14.95 -32.39
CA ARG A 254 28.52 16.28 -32.96
C ARG A 254 29.63 17.30 -32.72
N GLN A 255 30.39 17.16 -31.62
CA GLN A 255 31.51 18.04 -31.28
C GLN A 255 32.84 17.63 -31.93
N SER A 256 32.97 16.39 -32.40
CA SER A 256 34.18 15.95 -33.09
C SER A 256 34.28 16.64 -34.46
N GLU A 257 35.21 17.59 -34.59
CA GLU A 257 35.46 18.34 -35.83
C GLU A 257 35.97 17.46 -36.99
N SER A 258 36.45 16.26 -36.70
CA SER A 258 36.88 15.31 -37.73
C SER A 258 35.73 14.39 -38.14
N ALA A 259 35.22 14.56 -39.36
CA ALA A 259 34.23 13.67 -39.97
C ALA A 259 34.70 12.19 -40.06
N ALA A 260 35.98 11.90 -39.76
CA ALA A 260 36.61 10.59 -39.77
C ALA A 260 36.65 9.86 -38.41
N ALA A 261 36.16 10.45 -37.31
CA ALA A 261 36.11 9.76 -36.01
C ALA A 261 35.15 8.56 -36.08
N SER A 262 35.72 7.34 -36.09
CA SER A 262 34.93 6.11 -36.16
C SER A 262 33.99 6.00 -34.94
N PRO A 263 32.78 5.43 -35.10
CA PRO A 263 31.85 5.19 -33.98
C PRO A 263 32.51 4.45 -32.82
N LEU A 264 33.44 3.53 -33.11
CA LEU A 264 34.22 2.77 -32.14
C LEU A 264 35.14 3.67 -31.28
N SER A 265 35.78 4.66 -31.87
CA SER A 265 36.66 5.58 -31.14
C SER A 265 35.89 6.48 -30.17
N VAL A 266 34.71 6.97 -30.58
CA VAL A 266 33.81 7.73 -29.71
C VAL A 266 33.24 6.83 -28.61
N ALA A 267 32.83 5.61 -28.95
CA ALA A 267 32.34 4.63 -27.97
C ALA A 267 33.40 4.28 -26.92
N PHE A 268 34.67 4.10 -27.33
CA PHE A 268 35.79 3.89 -26.40
C PHE A 268 36.01 5.09 -25.47
N LEU A 269 35.92 6.32 -26.00
CA LEU A 269 36.06 7.54 -25.21
C LEU A 269 34.93 7.70 -24.20
N VAL A 270 33.67 7.49 -24.61
CA VAL A 270 32.49 7.44 -23.73
C VAL A 270 32.65 6.33 -22.69
N GLY A 271 33.11 5.14 -23.10
CA GLY A 271 33.35 4.00 -22.22
C GLY A 271 34.36 4.34 -21.11
N ARG A 272 35.53 4.86 -21.49
CA ARG A 272 36.60 5.20 -20.54
C ARG A 272 36.23 6.39 -19.65
N GLN A 273 35.58 7.41 -20.21
CA GLN A 273 35.32 8.65 -19.48
C GLN A 273 34.01 8.63 -18.69
N ILE A 274 32.98 7.92 -19.15
CA ILE A 274 31.63 8.01 -18.57
C ILE A 274 31.22 6.65 -18.02
N ALA A 275 31.26 5.59 -18.83
CA ALA A 275 30.77 4.27 -18.41
C ALA A 275 31.58 3.68 -17.25
N PHE A 276 32.91 3.82 -17.24
CA PHE A 276 33.75 3.29 -16.15
C PHE A 276 33.47 3.95 -14.79
N PRO A 277 33.44 5.30 -14.65
CA PRO A 277 33.02 5.94 -13.40
C PRO A 277 31.62 5.55 -12.92
N LEU A 278 30.67 5.39 -13.84
CA LEU A 278 29.31 4.94 -13.53
C LEU A 278 29.32 3.51 -12.98
N GLY A 279 30.05 2.60 -13.64
CA GLY A 279 30.21 1.21 -13.20
C GLY A 279 30.90 1.12 -11.84
N LEU A 280 31.90 1.95 -11.58
CA LEU A 280 32.58 2.01 -10.28
C LEU A 280 31.65 2.53 -9.18
N ALA A 281 30.86 3.57 -9.45
CA ALA A 281 29.87 4.09 -8.50
C ALA A 281 28.78 3.04 -8.19
N LEU A 282 28.31 2.32 -9.21
CA LEU A 282 27.35 1.22 -9.07
C LEU A 282 27.93 0.08 -8.22
N ALA A 283 29.14 -0.38 -8.52
CA ALA A 283 29.80 -1.45 -7.79
C ALA A 283 30.03 -1.09 -6.31
N LEU A 284 30.49 0.14 -6.03
CA LEU A 284 30.69 0.61 -4.65
C LEU A 284 29.36 0.82 -3.91
N GLY A 285 28.30 1.27 -4.58
CA GLY A 285 26.97 1.42 -3.96
C GLY A 285 26.33 0.08 -3.62
N LEU A 286 26.41 -0.90 -4.53
CA LEU A 286 26.00 -2.29 -4.27
C LEU A 286 26.85 -2.91 -3.16
N GLY A 287 28.16 -2.68 -3.18
CA GLY A 287 29.08 -3.12 -2.14
C GLY A 287 28.73 -2.53 -0.77
N LEU A 288 28.40 -1.24 -0.70
CA LEU A 288 27.97 -0.58 0.54
C LEU A 288 26.68 -1.19 1.11
N ALA A 289 25.74 -1.60 0.27
CA ALA A 289 24.50 -2.26 0.70
C ALA A 289 24.62 -3.79 0.84
N ALA A 290 25.80 -4.39 0.56
CA ALA A 290 25.97 -5.85 0.49
C ALA A 290 25.63 -6.56 1.80
N PHE A 291 25.95 -5.98 2.96
CA PHE A 291 25.61 -6.54 4.28
C PHE A 291 24.11 -6.82 4.43
N PHE A 292 23.26 -6.09 3.73
CA PHE A 292 21.82 -6.30 3.73
C PHE A 292 21.38 -7.16 2.53
N LEU A 293 21.76 -6.76 1.32
CA LEU A 293 21.29 -7.40 0.08
C LEU A 293 21.74 -8.87 -0.04
N VAL A 294 22.97 -9.19 0.36
CA VAL A 294 23.51 -10.54 0.20
C VAL A 294 22.81 -11.53 1.14
N PRO A 295 22.72 -11.30 2.46
CA PRO A 295 21.94 -12.19 3.33
C PRO A 295 20.45 -12.26 2.93
N ALA A 296 19.82 -11.14 2.56
CA ALA A 296 18.43 -11.14 2.14
C ALA A 296 18.15 -12.10 0.98
N VAL A 297 19.08 -12.24 0.02
CA VAL A 297 18.94 -13.15 -1.13
C VAL A 297 19.35 -14.59 -0.81
N PHE A 298 20.45 -14.78 -0.07
CA PHE A 298 20.98 -16.13 0.17
C PHE A 298 20.31 -16.85 1.34
N GLU A 299 19.72 -16.12 2.28
CA GLU A 299 19.04 -16.68 3.45
C GLU A 299 17.51 -16.71 3.29
N GLN A 300 16.94 -16.22 2.17
CA GLN A 300 15.49 -16.20 1.94
C GLN A 300 14.86 -17.59 2.00
N SER A 301 15.60 -18.64 1.63
CA SER A 301 15.13 -20.03 1.68
C SER A 301 14.89 -20.53 3.10
N PHE A 302 15.36 -19.80 4.12
CA PHE A 302 15.12 -20.12 5.52
C PHE A 302 13.90 -19.38 6.09
N ALA A 303 13.22 -18.56 5.29
CA ALA A 303 12.04 -17.79 5.68
C ALA A 303 10.84 -18.09 4.75
N GLN A 304 9.62 -17.87 5.25
CA GLN A 304 8.38 -18.13 4.53
C GLN A 304 7.94 -16.96 3.62
N VAL A 305 8.86 -16.41 2.81
CA VAL A 305 8.65 -15.17 2.03
C VAL A 305 7.47 -15.27 1.05
N TYR A 306 7.16 -16.47 0.59
CA TYR A 306 6.03 -16.73 -0.31
C TYR A 306 4.66 -16.40 0.29
N ARG A 307 4.53 -16.31 1.62
CA ARG A 307 3.25 -15.96 2.28
C ARG A 307 2.72 -14.59 1.88
N VAL A 308 3.61 -13.72 1.41
CA VAL A 308 3.23 -12.38 0.96
C VAL A 308 2.45 -12.36 -0.35
N ILE A 309 2.42 -13.48 -1.09
CA ILE A 309 1.72 -13.64 -2.37
C ILE A 309 0.60 -14.70 -2.33
N THR A 310 0.26 -15.23 -1.15
CA THR A 310 -0.78 -16.26 -1.02
C THR A 310 -2.18 -15.70 -0.74
N SER A 311 -2.30 -14.46 -0.24
CA SER A 311 -3.60 -13.84 0.01
C SER A 311 -4.13 -13.16 -1.27
N PRO A 312 -5.43 -13.31 -1.59
CA PRO A 312 -6.09 -12.52 -2.63
C PRO A 312 -5.92 -11.01 -2.45
N ASP A 313 -5.80 -10.52 -1.21
CA ASP A 313 -5.62 -9.09 -0.88
C ASP A 313 -4.30 -8.48 -1.39
N PHE A 314 -3.35 -9.32 -1.80
CA PHE A 314 -2.05 -8.90 -2.32
C PHE A 314 -1.78 -9.49 -3.72
N ASP A 315 -2.77 -10.16 -4.33
CA ASP A 315 -2.67 -10.62 -5.71
C ASP A 315 -2.89 -9.44 -6.67
N PHE A 316 -1.85 -9.10 -7.42
CA PHE A 316 -1.83 -8.00 -8.39
C PHE A 316 -3.01 -8.03 -9.38
N ARG A 317 -3.59 -9.21 -9.65
CA ARG A 317 -4.72 -9.39 -10.58
C ARG A 317 -5.96 -8.57 -10.18
N PHE A 318 -6.12 -8.27 -8.90
CA PHE A 318 -7.25 -7.48 -8.37
C PHE A 318 -6.92 -6.00 -8.16
N HIS A 319 -5.71 -5.55 -8.48
CA HIS A 319 -5.22 -4.21 -8.13
C HIS A 319 -4.76 -3.36 -9.32
N PHE A 320 -5.19 -3.71 -10.54
CA PHE A 320 -5.03 -2.84 -11.71
C PHE A 320 -5.92 -1.60 -11.59
N VAL A 321 -5.41 -0.47 -12.09
CA VAL A 321 -6.08 0.84 -12.00
C VAL A 321 -6.76 1.14 -13.34
N SER A 322 -7.92 1.77 -13.30
CA SER A 322 -8.60 2.24 -14.51
C SER A 322 -8.04 3.57 -15.03
N LEU A 323 -8.18 3.86 -16.32
CA LEU A 323 -7.79 5.17 -16.88
C LEU A 323 -8.56 6.33 -16.23
N SER A 324 -9.84 6.13 -15.93
CA SER A 324 -10.69 7.12 -15.25
C SER A 324 -10.21 7.42 -13.83
N GLU A 325 -9.71 6.41 -13.12
CA GLU A 325 -9.17 6.58 -11.77
C GLU A 325 -7.82 7.31 -11.78
N LEU A 326 -6.95 7.03 -12.77
CA LEU A 326 -5.66 7.72 -12.93
C LEU A 326 -5.79 9.24 -13.15
N VAL A 327 -6.93 9.70 -13.66
CA VAL A 327 -7.20 11.13 -13.94
C VAL A 327 -8.27 11.73 -13.01
N LEU A 328 -8.60 11.03 -11.92
CA LEU A 328 -9.67 11.42 -11.01
C LEU A 328 -9.40 12.80 -10.39
N LEU A 329 -10.44 13.64 -10.35
CA LEU A 329 -10.41 14.96 -9.73
C LEU A 329 -10.33 14.83 -8.19
N PRO A 330 -9.61 15.73 -7.50
CA PRO A 330 -9.60 15.76 -6.05
C PRO A 330 -11.01 15.83 -5.48
N LYS A 331 -11.35 14.92 -4.58
CA LYS A 331 -12.59 14.99 -3.79
C LYS A 331 -12.34 15.83 -2.54
N PRO A 332 -13.34 16.60 -2.06
CA PRO A 332 -13.20 17.34 -0.80
C PRO A 332 -12.88 16.38 0.35
N ALA A 333 -12.02 16.80 1.26
CA ALA A 333 -11.76 16.05 2.48
C ALA A 333 -13.00 16.11 3.38
N ASN A 334 -13.36 15.01 4.03
CA ASN A 334 -14.27 15.04 5.16
C ASN A 334 -13.52 14.56 6.40
N THR A 335 -13.29 15.46 7.35
CA THR A 335 -12.49 15.13 8.54
C THR A 335 -13.20 14.17 9.49
N GLY A 336 -14.52 13.99 9.34
CA GLY A 336 -15.31 13.00 10.09
C GLY A 336 -15.39 11.62 9.45
N LEU A 337 -14.97 11.46 8.19
CA LEU A 337 -15.02 10.18 7.49
C LEU A 337 -13.92 9.24 8.01
N LEU A 338 -14.32 8.14 8.63
CA LEU A 338 -13.45 7.18 9.29
C LEU A 338 -12.84 6.13 8.34
N ASN A 339 -13.31 6.03 7.10
CA ASN A 339 -12.78 5.07 6.13
C ASN A 339 -12.58 5.70 4.73
N PRO A 340 -11.81 6.82 4.63
CA PRO A 340 -11.63 7.51 3.35
C PRO A 340 -10.87 6.62 2.36
N LYS A 341 -11.45 6.39 1.18
CA LYS A 341 -10.75 5.73 0.07
C LYS A 341 -9.76 6.70 -0.56
N PHE A 342 -8.48 6.34 -0.56
CA PHE A 342 -7.46 7.16 -1.20
C PHE A 342 -7.52 7.01 -2.74
N PRO A 343 -7.59 8.12 -3.52
CA PRO A 343 -7.67 8.02 -4.97
C PRO A 343 -6.32 7.61 -5.59
N LEU A 344 -6.29 6.54 -6.38
CA LEU A 344 -5.10 6.10 -7.12
C LEU A 344 -4.89 6.93 -8.41
N THR A 345 -4.69 8.24 -8.24
CA THR A 345 -4.58 9.22 -9.33
C THR A 345 -3.15 9.73 -9.53
N LEU A 346 -2.81 10.15 -10.75
CA LEU A 346 -1.54 10.84 -11.07
C LEU A 346 -1.53 12.29 -10.59
N GLY A 347 -2.69 12.84 -10.21
CA GLY A 347 -2.88 14.23 -9.80
C GLY A 347 -3.19 15.14 -10.98
N THR A 348 -4.33 15.83 -10.92
CA THR A 348 -4.84 16.63 -12.06
C THR A 348 -3.97 17.83 -12.38
N ALA A 349 -3.41 18.48 -11.35
CA ALA A 349 -2.45 19.57 -11.51
C ALA A 349 -1.16 19.11 -12.19
N GLN A 350 -0.63 17.96 -11.75
CA GLN A 350 0.55 17.33 -12.32
C GLN A 350 0.30 16.96 -13.79
N ILE A 351 -0.84 16.33 -14.09
CA ILE A 351 -1.29 16.02 -15.46
C ILE A 351 -1.29 17.27 -16.33
N ALA A 352 -2.00 18.32 -15.91
CA ALA A 352 -2.10 19.55 -16.69
C ALA A 352 -0.72 20.16 -16.98
N LEU A 353 0.14 20.28 -15.96
CA LEU A 353 1.47 20.87 -16.11
C LEU A 353 2.40 20.03 -16.98
N ALA A 354 2.39 18.71 -16.84
CA ALA A 354 3.21 17.81 -17.66
C ALA A 354 2.75 17.80 -19.13
N VAL A 355 1.44 17.84 -19.39
CA VAL A 355 0.88 17.95 -20.74
C VAL A 355 1.29 19.27 -21.39
N ILE A 356 1.21 20.39 -20.66
CA ILE A 356 1.67 21.70 -21.16
C ILE A 356 3.16 21.63 -21.52
N GLY A 357 4.01 21.06 -20.65
CA GLY A 357 5.44 20.90 -20.90
C GLY A 357 5.74 20.02 -22.12
N GLY A 358 5.04 18.88 -22.24
CA GLY A 358 5.18 17.95 -23.35
C GLY A 358 4.73 18.53 -24.70
N MET A 359 3.58 19.21 -24.73
CA MET A 359 3.06 19.87 -25.94
C MET A 359 3.99 21.01 -26.39
N ALA A 360 4.44 21.85 -25.45
CA ALA A 360 5.36 22.95 -25.77
C ALA A 360 6.70 22.41 -26.33
N PHE A 361 7.20 21.30 -25.79
CA PHE A 361 8.37 20.59 -26.33
C PHE A 361 8.12 20.04 -27.74
N GLY A 362 7.00 19.33 -27.97
CA GLY A 362 6.63 18.78 -29.27
C GLY A 362 6.50 19.84 -30.36
N LEU A 363 5.86 20.98 -30.04
CA LEU A 363 5.74 22.12 -30.96
C LEU A 363 7.10 22.69 -31.36
N ARG A 364 8.05 22.81 -30.41
CA ARG A 364 9.42 23.29 -30.71
C ARG A 364 10.17 22.36 -31.66
N ILE A 365 9.98 21.04 -31.53
CA ILE A 365 10.56 20.05 -32.48
C ILE A 365 9.89 20.17 -33.84
N TRP A 366 8.55 20.22 -33.89
CA TRP A 366 7.76 20.24 -35.12
C TRP A 366 8.04 21.49 -35.97
N GLN A 367 8.16 22.66 -35.34
CA GLN A 367 8.43 23.93 -36.02
C GLN A 367 9.84 24.00 -36.65
N ARG A 368 10.68 22.96 -36.51
CA ARG A 368 12.08 22.90 -37.00
C ARG A 368 12.91 24.13 -36.66
N HIS A 369 12.50 24.92 -35.68
CA HIS A 369 13.41 25.84 -35.02
C HIS A 369 14.57 24.98 -34.56
N ARG A 370 15.81 25.36 -34.91
CA ARG A 370 16.99 24.81 -34.26
C ARG A 370 16.78 25.04 -32.77
N SER A 371 16.28 24.02 -32.08
CA SER A 371 15.91 24.14 -30.69
C SER A 371 17.19 24.49 -29.93
N ASN A 372 17.22 25.63 -29.24
CA ASN A 372 18.33 25.99 -28.33
C ASN A 372 18.42 25.03 -27.12
N LEU A 373 17.66 23.93 -27.12
CA LEU A 373 17.71 22.90 -26.09
C LEU A 373 19.03 22.13 -26.19
N ARG A 374 19.66 21.95 -25.04
CA ARG A 374 20.85 21.11 -24.91
C ARG A 374 20.46 19.64 -25.17
N PRO A 375 21.35 18.82 -25.74
CA PRO A 375 21.08 17.39 -25.93
C PRO A 375 20.61 16.67 -24.65
N SER A 376 21.17 17.04 -23.49
CA SER A 376 20.76 16.50 -22.19
C SER A 376 19.30 16.78 -21.84
N GLN A 377 18.80 17.99 -22.12
CA GLN A 377 17.40 18.36 -21.88
C GLN A 377 16.45 17.51 -22.73
N THR A 378 16.78 17.33 -24.00
CA THR A 378 15.99 16.51 -24.93
C THR A 378 15.92 15.05 -24.45
N VAL A 379 17.06 14.49 -24.07
CA VAL A 379 17.15 13.12 -23.54
C VAL A 379 16.30 12.95 -22.29
N ILE A 380 16.36 13.90 -21.34
CA ILE A 380 15.60 13.82 -20.09
C ILE A 380 14.10 13.93 -20.32
N ILE A 381 13.65 14.83 -21.21
CA ILE A 381 12.23 14.95 -21.55
C ILE A 381 11.71 13.66 -22.18
N LEU A 382 12.44 13.10 -23.15
CA LEU A 382 12.04 11.85 -23.80
C LEU A 382 12.06 10.67 -22.82
N PHE A 383 13.10 10.58 -21.98
CA PHE A 383 13.18 9.59 -20.93
C PHE A 383 11.96 9.67 -19.99
N ALA A 384 11.63 10.87 -19.50
CA ALA A 384 10.52 11.07 -18.59
C ALA A 384 9.17 10.72 -19.25
N ALA A 385 8.97 11.15 -20.50
CA ALA A 385 7.74 10.84 -21.25
C ALA A 385 7.57 9.34 -21.51
N VAL A 386 8.61 8.65 -22.00
CA VAL A 386 8.55 7.20 -22.27
C VAL A 386 8.37 6.41 -20.99
N THR A 387 9.08 6.78 -19.92
CA THR A 387 8.96 6.12 -18.61
C THR A 387 7.58 6.32 -18.02
N LEU A 388 7.00 7.53 -18.11
CA LEU A 388 5.64 7.80 -17.67
C LEU A 388 4.62 6.94 -18.42
N MET A 389 4.72 6.86 -19.75
CA MET A 389 3.85 6.02 -20.57
C MET A 389 3.98 4.54 -20.18
N GLY A 390 5.21 4.06 -19.94
CA GLY A 390 5.47 2.71 -19.47
C GLY A 390 4.86 2.45 -18.08
N ALA A 391 5.02 3.37 -17.14
CA ALA A 391 4.45 3.26 -15.80
C ALA A 391 2.91 3.24 -15.83
N VAL A 392 2.28 4.10 -16.64
CA VAL A 392 0.84 4.08 -16.87
C VAL A 392 0.40 2.76 -17.47
N PHE A 393 1.06 2.29 -18.53
CA PHE A 393 0.78 0.99 -19.14
C PHE A 393 0.81 -0.14 -18.11
N MET A 394 1.85 -0.19 -17.26
CA MET A 394 2.02 -1.21 -16.21
C MET A 394 0.93 -1.19 -15.13
N MET A 395 0.22 -0.07 -14.93
CA MET A 395 -0.91 0.04 -14.00
C MET A 395 -2.24 -0.43 -14.60
N LEU A 396 -2.34 -0.48 -15.92
CA LEU A 396 -3.59 -0.81 -16.62
C LEU A 396 -3.75 -2.33 -16.80
N PRO A 397 -4.99 -2.85 -16.83
CA PRO A 397 -5.26 -4.28 -17.05
C PRO A 397 -4.65 -4.85 -18.34
N ILE A 398 -4.44 -4.01 -19.37
CA ILE A 398 -3.80 -4.42 -20.62
C ILE A 398 -2.36 -4.94 -20.44
N SER A 399 -1.69 -4.57 -19.34
CA SER A 399 -0.34 -5.06 -19.03
C SER A 399 -0.32 -6.40 -18.28
N ARG A 400 -1.48 -6.97 -17.92
CA ARG A 400 -1.59 -8.20 -17.12
C ARG A 400 -0.72 -9.35 -17.64
N PHE A 401 -0.63 -9.50 -18.97
CA PHE A 401 0.18 -10.54 -19.61
C PHE A 401 1.67 -10.46 -19.29
N LEU A 402 2.17 -9.29 -18.91
CA LEU A 402 3.56 -9.04 -18.54
C LEU A 402 3.80 -9.38 -17.08
N TRP A 403 2.85 -9.00 -16.21
CA TRP A 403 2.82 -9.39 -14.80
C TRP A 403 2.80 -10.91 -14.61
N GLU A 404 1.97 -11.62 -15.38
CA GLU A 404 1.88 -13.08 -15.32
C GLU A 404 3.12 -13.81 -15.87
N ARG A 405 3.96 -13.15 -16.68
CA ARG A 405 5.17 -13.75 -17.27
C ARG A 405 6.46 -13.44 -16.52
N LEU A 406 6.47 -12.41 -15.68
CA LEU A 406 7.65 -11.96 -14.95
C LEU A 406 7.49 -12.31 -13.46
N PRO A 407 8.06 -13.43 -12.98
CA PRO A 407 7.77 -13.97 -11.65
C PRO A 407 8.25 -13.10 -10.49
N PHE A 408 9.06 -12.07 -10.73
CA PHE A 408 9.44 -11.13 -9.67
C PHE A 408 8.42 -9.99 -9.48
N LEU A 409 7.49 -9.78 -10.42
CA LEU A 409 6.50 -8.70 -10.33
C LEU A 409 5.41 -8.99 -9.30
N GLU A 410 5.09 -10.26 -9.04
CA GLU A 410 4.13 -10.64 -7.99
C GLU A 410 4.56 -10.16 -6.60
N PHE A 411 5.87 -10.15 -6.31
CA PHE A 411 6.43 -9.60 -5.05
C PHE A 411 6.30 -8.07 -4.95
N THR A 412 5.94 -7.40 -6.05
CA THR A 412 5.59 -5.98 -6.00
C THR A 412 4.16 -5.74 -5.54
N GLN A 413 3.33 -6.80 -5.52
CA GLN A 413 1.95 -6.89 -5.03
C GLN A 413 0.94 -6.03 -5.79
N PHE A 414 1.25 -4.75 -5.97
CA PHE A 414 0.30 -3.75 -6.41
C PHE A 414 0.80 -3.00 -7.67
N PRO A 415 0.14 -3.16 -8.82
CA PRO A 415 0.47 -2.40 -10.02
C PRO A 415 0.48 -0.89 -9.80
N HIS A 416 -0.44 -0.37 -8.98
CA HIS A 416 -0.51 1.04 -8.62
C HIS A 416 0.72 1.60 -7.89
N ARG A 417 1.67 0.78 -7.42
CA ARG A 417 2.98 1.27 -6.91
C ARG A 417 3.82 1.96 -7.99
N MET A 418 3.50 1.74 -9.27
CA MET A 418 4.05 2.51 -10.40
C MET A 418 3.71 4.01 -10.33
N LEU A 419 2.72 4.42 -9.52
CA LEU A 419 2.45 5.84 -9.24
C LEU A 419 3.67 6.57 -8.67
N GLY A 420 4.57 5.88 -7.96
CA GLY A 420 5.82 6.46 -7.45
C GLY A 420 6.76 6.94 -8.57
N PRO A 421 7.27 6.03 -9.42
CA PRO A 421 8.03 6.40 -10.61
C PRO A 421 7.29 7.40 -11.51
N ALA A 422 5.97 7.20 -11.73
CA ALA A 422 5.16 8.11 -12.54
C ALA A 422 5.15 9.53 -11.97
N ALA A 423 4.94 9.71 -10.66
CA ALA A 423 4.95 11.02 -10.00
C ALA A 423 6.28 11.77 -10.21
N PHE A 424 7.41 11.06 -10.15
CA PHE A 424 8.71 11.67 -10.41
C PHE A 424 8.86 12.12 -11.87
N MET A 425 8.44 11.29 -12.83
CA MET A 425 8.47 11.67 -14.26
C MET A 425 7.53 12.84 -14.57
N MET A 426 6.34 12.84 -13.96
CA MET A 426 5.38 13.94 -14.04
C MET A 426 5.96 15.25 -13.53
N ALA A 427 6.65 15.23 -12.39
CA ALA A 427 7.31 16.39 -11.83
C ALA A 427 8.40 16.96 -12.75
N ILE A 428 9.22 16.09 -13.37
CA ILE A 428 10.22 16.52 -14.37
C ILE A 428 9.55 17.22 -15.54
N LEU A 429 8.50 16.62 -16.12
CA LEU A 429 7.76 17.17 -17.26
C LEU A 429 7.05 18.48 -16.89
N ALA A 430 6.44 18.58 -15.72
CA ALA A 430 5.84 19.80 -15.20
C ALA A 430 6.87 20.94 -15.11
N GLY A 431 8.07 20.67 -14.58
CA GLY A 431 9.16 21.65 -14.55
C GLY A 431 9.57 22.12 -15.94
N THR A 432 9.56 21.24 -16.94
CA THR A 432 9.94 21.61 -18.31
C THR A 432 9.01 22.63 -18.94
N ALA A 433 7.75 22.73 -18.50
CA ALA A 433 6.79 23.73 -18.96
C ALA A 433 7.35 25.16 -18.80
N ILE A 434 8.08 25.43 -17.71
CA ILE A 434 8.71 26.73 -17.45
C ILE A 434 9.77 27.10 -18.50
N THR A 435 10.48 26.11 -19.05
CA THR A 435 11.55 26.34 -20.05
C THR A 435 11.07 26.28 -21.50
N THR A 436 9.96 25.58 -21.74
CA THR A 436 9.45 25.27 -23.08
C THR A 436 8.37 26.25 -23.54
N VAL A 437 7.65 26.86 -22.60
CA VAL A 437 6.67 27.92 -22.88
C VAL A 437 7.39 29.27 -23.08
N PRO A 438 6.88 30.18 -23.93
CA PRO A 438 7.46 31.51 -24.09
C PRO A 438 7.46 32.34 -22.79
N ASP A 439 8.56 33.06 -22.51
CA ASP A 439 8.80 33.80 -21.26
C ASP A 439 7.66 34.73 -20.83
N ARG A 440 6.97 35.36 -21.79
CA ARG A 440 5.83 36.24 -21.54
C ARG A 440 4.68 35.56 -20.78
N PHE A 441 4.54 34.24 -20.91
CA PHE A 441 3.52 33.44 -20.24
C PHE A 441 4.05 32.80 -18.94
N VAL A 442 5.37 32.62 -18.80
CA VAL A 442 6.00 31.98 -17.62
C VAL A 442 5.66 32.74 -16.32
N LYS A 443 5.62 34.08 -16.38
CA LYS A 443 5.23 34.92 -15.23
C LYS A 443 3.82 34.65 -14.69
N TRP A 444 2.93 34.09 -15.51
CA TRP A 444 1.58 33.69 -15.13
C TRP A 444 1.51 32.19 -14.80
N LEU A 445 2.19 31.37 -15.61
CA LEU A 445 2.22 29.92 -15.44
C LEU A 445 2.82 29.49 -14.10
N MET A 446 3.86 30.18 -13.62
CA MET A 446 4.51 29.84 -12.34
C MET A 446 3.56 29.96 -11.14
N PRO A 447 2.98 31.14 -10.82
CA PRO A 447 2.07 31.26 -9.68
C PRO A 447 0.78 30.43 -9.87
N LEU A 448 0.25 30.34 -11.09
CA LEU A 448 -0.94 29.52 -11.38
C LEU A 448 -0.64 28.03 -11.17
N GLY A 449 0.50 27.54 -11.64
CA GLY A 449 0.92 26.15 -11.48
C GLY A 449 1.14 25.79 -10.02
N LEU A 450 1.83 26.66 -9.26
CA LEU A 450 2.01 26.48 -7.81
C LEU A 450 0.67 26.51 -7.06
N GLY A 451 -0.24 27.42 -7.43
CA GLY A 451 -1.60 27.46 -6.88
C GLY A 451 -2.39 26.20 -7.18
N LEU A 452 -2.38 25.73 -8.43
CA LEU A 452 -3.08 24.51 -8.83
C LEU A 452 -2.55 23.28 -8.06
N LEU A 453 -1.24 23.15 -7.91
CA LEU A 453 -0.60 22.09 -7.11
C LEU A 453 -1.04 22.15 -5.65
N PHE A 454 -1.06 23.34 -5.05
CA PHE A 454 -1.50 23.52 -3.66
C PHE A 454 -2.98 23.17 -3.49
N PHE A 455 -3.88 23.82 -4.22
CA PHE A 455 -5.33 23.65 -4.05
C PHE A 455 -5.81 22.23 -4.36
N THR A 456 -5.24 21.56 -5.37
CA THR A 456 -5.60 20.16 -5.67
C THR A 456 -5.10 19.18 -4.60
N ALA A 457 -4.10 19.56 -3.81
CA ALA A 457 -3.57 18.72 -2.74
C ALA A 457 -4.18 19.02 -1.37
N VAL A 458 -4.79 20.19 -1.14
CA VAL A 458 -5.44 20.56 0.14
C VAL A 458 -6.30 19.43 0.72
N PRO A 459 -7.18 18.74 -0.04
CA PRO A 459 -7.98 17.65 0.51
C PRO A 459 -7.16 16.47 1.05
N LEU A 460 -5.94 16.28 0.57
CA LEU A 460 -5.05 15.20 0.98
C LEU A 460 -4.20 15.57 2.21
N LEU A 461 -4.29 16.81 2.72
CA LEU A 461 -3.52 17.31 3.86
C LEU A 461 -4.24 17.17 5.21
N TYR A 462 -5.31 16.37 5.26
CA TYR A 462 -6.12 16.13 6.46
C TYR A 462 -6.12 14.64 6.82
N PRO A 463 -4.96 14.06 7.21
CA PRO A 463 -4.95 12.73 7.80
C PRO A 463 -5.74 12.69 9.10
N ARG A 464 -6.19 11.49 9.44
CA ARG A 464 -6.72 11.18 10.77
C ARG A 464 -5.57 10.89 11.73
N TYR A 465 -5.81 11.06 13.01
CA TYR A 465 -4.81 10.83 14.05
C TYR A 465 -5.34 9.82 15.06
N ASN A 466 -4.48 8.91 15.49
CA ASN A 466 -4.78 8.02 16.59
C ASN A 466 -4.39 8.70 17.91
N SER A 467 -5.36 9.31 18.59
CA SER A 467 -5.17 10.03 19.86
C SER A 467 -5.02 9.11 21.08
N THR A 468 -5.38 7.82 20.95
CA THR A 468 -5.30 6.84 22.05
C THR A 468 -3.89 6.26 22.19
N MET A 469 -3.05 6.42 21.17
CA MET A 469 -1.72 5.82 21.14
C MET A 469 -0.72 6.55 22.04
N SER A 470 0.06 5.78 22.81
CA SER A 470 1.17 6.33 23.61
C SER A 470 2.25 6.95 22.73
N ASN A 471 2.83 8.06 23.18
CA ASN A 471 3.97 8.71 22.52
C ASN A 471 5.28 7.92 22.65
N GLU A 472 5.34 7.01 23.63
CA GLU A 472 6.45 6.09 23.90
C GLU A 472 5.90 4.67 24.09
N PRO A 473 5.57 3.96 22.99
CA PRO A 473 5.11 2.58 23.08
C PRO A 473 6.20 1.64 23.59
N THR A 474 5.77 0.63 24.33
CA THR A 474 6.60 -0.40 24.96
C THR A 474 6.61 -1.70 24.14
N LEU A 475 7.48 -2.65 24.52
CA LEU A 475 7.47 -4.00 23.94
C LEU A 475 6.16 -4.73 24.25
N PHE A 476 5.54 -4.46 25.39
CA PHE A 476 4.24 -5.04 25.73
C PHE A 476 3.13 -4.52 24.82
N ASP A 477 3.12 -3.21 24.50
CA ASP A 477 2.17 -2.64 23.54
C ASP A 477 2.33 -3.27 22.15
N MET A 478 3.58 -3.51 21.73
CA MET A 478 3.90 -4.22 20.49
C MET A 478 3.35 -5.65 20.49
N MET A 479 3.59 -6.43 21.55
CA MET A 479 3.08 -7.81 21.66
C MET A 479 1.56 -7.85 21.67
N SER A 480 0.94 -6.95 22.45
CA SER A 480 -0.50 -6.79 22.49
C SER A 480 -1.05 -6.53 21.09
N TYR A 481 -0.40 -5.64 20.33
CA TYR A 481 -0.78 -5.38 18.94
C TYR A 481 -0.65 -6.61 18.04
N GLU A 482 0.46 -7.37 18.10
CA GLU A 482 0.61 -8.61 17.33
C GLU A 482 -0.49 -9.64 17.67
N HIS A 483 -0.91 -9.70 18.95
CA HIS A 483 -1.91 -10.67 19.41
C HIS A 483 -3.31 -10.30 18.92
N HIS A 484 -3.73 -9.05 19.13
CA HIS A 484 -5.06 -8.58 18.74
C HIS A 484 -5.24 -8.49 17.22
N SER A 485 -4.19 -8.09 16.48
CA SER A 485 -4.27 -7.95 15.03
C SER A 485 -3.98 -9.24 14.26
N GLY A 486 -3.34 -10.23 14.89
CA GLY A 486 -2.81 -11.42 14.22
C GLY A 486 -1.59 -11.16 13.32
N VAL A 487 -1.07 -9.92 13.30
CA VAL A 487 0.04 -9.50 12.44
C VAL A 487 1.39 -9.84 13.10
N ILE A 488 1.75 -11.12 13.06
CA ILE A 488 2.95 -11.64 13.72
C ILE A 488 4.26 -11.06 13.14
N GLY A 489 5.22 -10.77 14.02
CA GLY A 489 6.53 -10.22 13.64
C GLY A 489 6.46 -8.80 13.10
N THR A 490 5.36 -8.08 13.37
CA THR A 490 4.99 -6.78 12.76
C THR A 490 5.00 -6.81 11.23
N THR A 491 4.69 -7.96 10.61
CA THR A 491 4.64 -8.15 9.15
C THR A 491 3.29 -8.68 8.72
N SER A 492 2.79 -8.25 7.55
CA SER A 492 1.40 -8.48 7.12
C SER A 492 0.95 -9.94 7.20
N PHE A 493 1.83 -10.91 6.89
CA PHE A 493 1.48 -12.32 6.92
C PHE A 493 2.46 -13.19 7.71
N GLY A 494 3.39 -12.60 8.48
CA GLY A 494 4.47 -13.36 9.09
C GLY A 494 5.45 -13.91 8.05
N GLU A 495 5.63 -13.25 6.91
CA GLU A 495 6.39 -13.77 5.76
C GLU A 495 7.91 -13.95 6.03
N TYR A 496 8.43 -13.49 7.17
CA TYR A 496 9.79 -13.80 7.61
C TYR A 496 9.87 -14.81 8.75
N LEU A 497 8.78 -15.51 9.07
CA LEU A 497 8.84 -16.67 9.95
C LEU A 497 9.82 -17.70 9.38
N PRO A 498 10.65 -18.33 10.23
CA PRO A 498 11.48 -19.43 9.78
C PRO A 498 10.67 -20.57 9.19
N ILE A 499 11.21 -21.28 8.20
CA ILE A 499 10.51 -22.38 7.51
C ILE A 499 10.11 -23.54 8.43
N TRP A 500 10.76 -23.67 9.59
CA TRP A 500 10.46 -24.71 10.59
C TRP A 500 9.25 -24.38 11.48
N VAL A 501 8.69 -23.16 11.38
CA VAL A 501 7.45 -22.79 12.06
C VAL A 501 6.27 -23.22 11.19
N GLU A 502 5.90 -24.49 11.30
CA GLU A 502 4.76 -25.08 10.58
C GLU A 502 3.43 -24.66 11.21
N ASN A 503 3.42 -24.52 12.54
CA ASN A 503 2.27 -24.10 13.33
C ASN A 503 2.61 -22.86 14.17
N ILE A 504 1.93 -21.75 13.87
CA ILE A 504 2.17 -20.47 14.54
C ILE A 504 1.48 -20.50 15.92
N PRO A 505 2.21 -20.25 17.02
CA PRO A 505 1.59 -20.16 18.34
C PRO A 505 0.52 -19.07 18.37
N ARG A 506 -0.66 -19.38 18.92
CA ARG A 506 -1.73 -18.40 19.17
C ARG A 506 -1.53 -17.60 20.46
N GLU A 507 -0.76 -18.16 21.38
CA GLU A 507 -0.44 -17.60 22.68
C GLU A 507 1.07 -17.72 22.94
N SER A 508 1.59 -16.88 23.83
CA SER A 508 2.98 -16.95 24.25
C SER A 508 3.10 -16.97 25.78
N PRO A 509 3.81 -17.96 26.35
CA PRO A 509 4.09 -17.98 27.79
C PRO A 509 5.04 -16.84 28.21
N LEU A 510 5.66 -16.14 27.25
CA LEU A 510 6.54 -15.02 27.51
C LEU A 510 5.77 -13.71 27.74
N GLU A 511 4.55 -13.57 27.19
CA GLU A 511 3.80 -12.31 27.20
C GLU A 511 3.60 -11.69 28.60
N PRO A 512 3.23 -12.46 29.65
CA PRO A 512 3.11 -11.91 31.00
C PRO A 512 4.43 -11.33 31.56
N MET A 513 5.59 -11.83 31.09
CA MET A 513 6.90 -11.34 31.54
C MET A 513 7.22 -9.95 30.97
N TYR A 514 6.68 -9.62 29.79
CA TYR A 514 6.81 -8.30 29.18
C TYR A 514 5.94 -7.25 29.89
N GLN A 515 4.85 -7.65 30.54
CA GLN A 515 4.02 -6.75 31.36
C GLN A 515 4.73 -6.32 32.64
N THR A 516 5.41 -7.26 33.31
CA THR A 516 6.03 -7.01 34.62
C THR A 516 7.45 -6.47 34.52
N ASN A 517 8.00 -6.32 33.31
CA ASN A 517 9.38 -5.94 33.03
C ASN A 517 10.40 -6.85 33.74
N ASN A 518 10.05 -8.13 33.89
CA ASN A 518 10.90 -9.16 34.49
C ASN A 518 11.94 -9.66 33.49
N THR A 519 12.88 -10.48 33.97
CA THR A 519 13.76 -11.23 33.08
C THR A 519 12.91 -12.17 32.21
N ILE A 520 13.13 -12.14 30.90
CA ILE A 520 12.40 -12.99 29.95
C ILE A 520 13.04 -14.38 29.95
N GLU A 521 12.46 -15.30 30.70
CA GLU A 521 12.95 -16.67 30.81
C GLU A 521 12.56 -17.48 29.58
N ARG A 522 13.55 -17.83 28.76
CA ARG A 522 13.34 -18.49 27.47
C ARG A 522 13.43 -20.01 27.52
N LEU A 523 13.90 -20.60 28.62
CA LEU A 523 13.92 -22.06 28.79
C LEU A 523 12.49 -22.55 29.06
N ASP A 524 12.00 -23.48 28.24
CA ASP A 524 10.67 -24.06 28.43
C ASP A 524 10.71 -25.12 29.53
N ALA A 525 10.24 -24.73 30.71
CA ALA A 525 10.22 -25.59 31.89
C ALA A 525 9.34 -26.83 31.72
N THR A 526 8.41 -26.87 30.75
CA THR A 526 7.55 -28.04 30.51
C THR A 526 8.31 -29.24 29.93
N TYR A 527 9.48 -29.00 29.34
CA TYR A 527 10.37 -30.06 28.82
C TYR A 527 11.50 -30.43 29.79
N LEU A 528 11.59 -29.78 30.94
CA LEU A 528 12.55 -30.15 31.98
C LEU A 528 12.03 -31.34 32.79
N PRO A 529 12.86 -32.37 33.03
CA PRO A 529 12.54 -33.39 34.02
C PRO A 529 12.23 -32.79 35.39
N SER A 530 11.33 -33.42 36.14
CA SER A 530 11.03 -33.00 37.52
C SER A 530 12.25 -33.10 38.46
N THR A 531 13.30 -33.82 38.05
CA THR A 531 14.58 -33.96 38.76
C THR A 531 15.61 -32.90 38.37
N ALA A 532 15.35 -32.06 37.36
CA ALA A 532 16.28 -31.04 36.91
C ALA A 532 16.26 -29.82 37.86
N VAL A 533 17.44 -29.33 38.23
CA VAL A 533 17.60 -28.12 39.05
C VAL A 533 18.35 -27.07 38.23
N VAL A 534 17.69 -25.95 37.95
CA VAL A 534 18.34 -24.78 37.34
C VAL A 534 19.04 -24.00 38.45
N GLU A 535 20.36 -24.14 38.56
CA GLU A 535 21.17 -23.48 39.60
C GLU A 535 21.42 -22.01 39.29
N ALA A 536 21.57 -21.67 38.01
CA ALA A 536 21.80 -20.32 37.54
C ALA A 536 21.25 -20.15 36.13
N SER A 537 20.66 -19.00 35.85
CA SER A 537 20.21 -18.62 34.52
C SER A 537 20.50 -17.15 34.24
N GLN A 538 21.11 -16.88 33.10
CA GLN A 538 21.32 -15.53 32.59
C GLN A 538 20.80 -15.46 31.16
N TYR A 539 19.84 -14.56 30.94
CA TYR A 539 19.25 -14.29 29.64
C TYR A 539 19.75 -12.93 29.14
N GLY A 540 20.46 -12.93 28.02
CA GLY A 540 20.87 -11.74 27.28
C GLY A 540 20.01 -11.52 26.05
N PHE A 541 20.31 -10.49 25.26
CA PHE A 541 19.52 -10.11 24.07
C PHE A 541 19.33 -11.30 23.11
N ASN A 542 20.43 -11.90 22.66
CA ASN A 542 20.44 -13.06 21.76
C ASN A 542 21.34 -14.18 22.31
N SER A 543 21.36 -14.33 23.63
CA SER A 543 22.18 -15.32 24.33
C SER A 543 21.50 -15.84 25.58
N VAL A 544 21.72 -17.10 25.90
CA VAL A 544 21.26 -17.74 27.14
C VAL A 544 22.44 -18.50 27.74
N GLU A 545 22.70 -18.30 29.02
CA GLU A 545 23.62 -19.14 29.80
C GLU A 545 22.87 -19.78 30.98
N LEU A 546 22.96 -21.10 31.10
CA LEU A 546 22.29 -21.89 32.13
C LEU A 546 23.31 -22.80 32.81
N VAL A 547 23.14 -23.01 34.11
CA VAL A 547 23.77 -24.12 34.84
C VAL A 547 22.64 -25.00 35.35
N ILE A 548 22.56 -26.22 34.81
CA ILE A 548 21.50 -27.19 35.14
C ILE A 548 22.16 -28.46 35.64
N ASP A 549 21.70 -28.96 36.79
CA ASP A 549 22.01 -30.31 37.27
C ASP A 549 20.79 -31.20 37.05
N CYS A 550 20.95 -32.27 36.27
CA CYS A 550 19.88 -33.22 36.00
C CYS A 550 20.46 -34.65 35.96
N PRO A 551 19.95 -35.59 36.77
CA PRO A 551 20.49 -36.96 36.85
C PRO A 551 20.20 -37.81 35.60
N GLU A 552 19.37 -37.34 34.68
CA GLU A 552 19.00 -38.02 33.44
C GLU A 552 19.20 -37.11 32.21
N PRO A 553 19.45 -37.68 31.02
CA PRO A 553 19.58 -36.89 29.80
C PRO A 553 18.23 -36.26 29.43
N PHE A 554 18.24 -35.02 28.96
CA PHE A 554 17.02 -34.27 28.66
C PHE A 554 17.17 -33.37 27.43
N LYS A 555 16.06 -32.81 26.98
CA LYS A 555 15.98 -31.88 25.86
C LYS A 555 15.77 -30.48 26.40
N ALA A 556 16.78 -29.62 26.35
CA ALA A 556 16.60 -28.21 26.62
C ALA A 556 15.91 -27.55 25.42
N VAL A 557 14.62 -27.23 25.58
CA VAL A 557 13.81 -26.53 24.58
C VAL A 557 13.69 -25.06 24.98
N PHE A 558 13.83 -24.16 24.02
CA PHE A 558 13.76 -22.73 24.27
C PHE A 558 12.57 -22.12 23.51
N HIS A 559 11.85 -21.18 24.14
CA HIS A 559 10.85 -20.31 23.51
C HIS A 559 11.54 -19.31 22.58
N THR A 560 12.21 -19.82 21.56
CA THR A 560 12.93 -19.07 20.54
C THR A 560 12.87 -19.88 19.25
N PHE A 561 12.40 -19.26 18.17
CA PHE A 561 12.35 -19.94 16.88
C PHE A 561 13.76 -20.24 16.37
N TYR A 562 13.90 -21.42 15.77
CA TYR A 562 15.14 -21.82 15.13
C TYR A 562 15.32 -21.06 13.81
N PHE A 563 16.52 -20.51 13.63
CA PHE A 563 16.98 -19.88 12.39
C PHE A 563 18.50 -20.03 12.27
N PRO A 564 19.06 -20.16 11.05
CA PRO A 564 20.50 -20.30 10.88
C PRO A 564 21.28 -19.13 11.52
N GLY A 565 22.24 -19.49 12.37
CA GLY A 565 23.02 -18.55 13.19
C GLY A 565 23.08 -18.95 14.66
N TRP A 566 22.12 -19.71 15.17
CA TRP A 566 22.17 -20.23 16.54
C TRP A 566 23.26 -21.28 16.73
N SER A 567 24.10 -21.08 17.75
CA SER A 567 25.13 -22.01 18.21
C SER A 567 24.89 -22.36 19.68
N ALA A 568 25.18 -23.61 20.07
CA ALA A 568 25.12 -24.04 21.46
C ALA A 568 26.41 -24.73 21.89
N GLN A 569 26.76 -24.59 23.16
CA GLN A 569 27.87 -25.29 23.79
C GLN A 569 27.43 -25.90 25.12
N ILE A 570 27.95 -27.10 25.42
CA ILE A 570 27.83 -27.74 26.73
C ILE A 570 29.25 -27.87 27.29
N ASP A 571 29.50 -27.25 28.43
CA ASP A 571 30.83 -27.21 29.08
C ASP A 571 31.95 -26.75 28.12
N ASN A 572 31.67 -25.69 27.36
CA ASN A 572 32.53 -25.11 26.32
C ASN A 572 32.81 -26.01 25.11
N ARG A 573 32.04 -27.09 24.93
CA ARG A 573 32.11 -27.95 23.75
C ARG A 573 30.91 -27.69 22.84
N PRO A 574 31.13 -27.37 21.55
CA PRO A 574 30.03 -27.15 20.61
C PRO A 574 29.14 -28.39 20.49
N VAL A 575 27.82 -28.17 20.51
CA VAL A 575 26.80 -29.19 20.31
C VAL A 575 25.82 -28.74 19.21
N PRO A 576 25.19 -29.68 18.48
CA PRO A 576 24.25 -29.31 17.42
C PRO A 576 22.99 -28.65 18.00
N VAL A 577 22.55 -27.59 17.33
CA VAL A 577 21.23 -26.97 17.57
C VAL A 577 20.29 -27.45 16.48
N SER A 578 19.11 -27.95 16.88
CA SER A 578 18.10 -28.44 15.93
C SER A 578 16.74 -27.77 16.18
N PRO A 579 15.93 -27.57 15.12
CA PRO A 579 14.52 -27.23 15.30
C PRO A 579 13.77 -28.39 15.96
N PHE A 580 12.73 -28.07 16.72
CA PHE A 580 11.91 -29.04 17.44
C PHE A 580 10.44 -28.66 17.41
N SER A 581 9.59 -29.70 17.32
CA SER A 581 8.13 -29.63 17.13
C SER A 581 7.70 -28.93 15.83
N ASP A 582 6.38 -28.93 15.57
CA ASP A 582 5.73 -28.14 14.51
C ASP A 582 5.85 -26.63 14.75
N ARG A 583 6.22 -26.19 15.97
CA ARG A 583 6.47 -24.78 16.30
C ARG A 583 7.87 -24.29 15.89
N GLY A 584 8.77 -25.17 15.47
CA GLY A 584 10.11 -24.77 15.02
C GLY A 584 10.99 -24.16 16.10
N LEU A 585 10.83 -24.57 17.36
CA LEU A 585 11.60 -24.05 18.50
C LEU A 585 13.03 -24.61 18.54
N ILE A 586 13.95 -23.89 19.19
CA ILE A 586 15.32 -24.35 19.41
C ILE A 586 15.35 -25.51 20.41
N ARG A 587 16.09 -26.58 20.08
CA ARG A 587 16.42 -27.69 20.97
C ARG A 587 17.93 -27.95 21.04
N VAL A 588 18.40 -28.22 22.25
CA VAL A 588 19.73 -28.76 22.55
C VAL A 588 19.56 -30.05 23.37
N ASP A 589 20.20 -31.13 22.92
CA ASP A 589 20.19 -32.41 23.65
C ASP A 589 21.30 -32.39 24.73
N VAL A 590 20.92 -32.51 26.00
CA VAL A 590 21.80 -32.35 27.17
C VAL A 590 22.00 -33.71 27.85
N PRO A 591 23.25 -34.16 28.06
CA PRO A 591 23.51 -35.42 28.78
C PRO A 591 23.17 -35.31 30.27
N ALA A 592 23.08 -36.46 30.94
CA ALA A 592 22.92 -36.52 32.38
C ALA A 592 24.13 -35.92 33.10
N GLY A 593 23.88 -35.13 34.14
CA GLY A 593 24.86 -34.51 35.01
C GLY A 593 24.63 -33.01 35.17
N ARG A 594 25.62 -32.36 35.80
CA ARG A 594 25.70 -30.92 35.97
C ARG A 594 26.44 -30.30 34.79
N HIS A 595 25.74 -29.46 34.03
CA HIS A 595 26.25 -28.90 32.79
C HIS A 595 26.04 -27.38 32.71
N LYS A 596 27.04 -26.68 32.19
CA LYS A 596 26.88 -25.29 31.73
C LYS A 596 26.45 -25.31 30.26
N ILE A 597 25.25 -24.83 29.99
CA ILE A 597 24.70 -24.69 28.64
C ILE A 597 24.82 -23.23 28.24
N SER A 598 25.45 -22.95 27.10
CA SER A 598 25.39 -21.62 26.46
C SER A 598 24.76 -21.73 25.08
N LEU A 599 23.83 -20.83 24.79
CA LEU A 599 23.16 -20.68 23.50
C LEU A 599 23.36 -19.24 23.04
N SER A 600 23.75 -19.02 21.80
CA SER A 600 23.95 -17.66 21.27
C SER A 600 23.66 -17.57 19.78
N PHE A 601 23.20 -16.39 19.33
CA PHE A 601 23.05 -16.11 17.90
C PHE A 601 24.32 -15.48 17.31
N GLU A 602 24.94 -16.17 16.37
CA GLU A 602 26.21 -15.79 15.75
C GLU A 602 26.09 -15.38 14.27
N GLU A 603 27.15 -14.76 13.75
CA GLU A 603 27.27 -14.39 12.35
C GLU A 603 27.67 -15.57 11.45
N THR A 604 26.83 -15.87 10.45
CA THR A 604 27.14 -16.88 9.42
C THR A 604 28.32 -16.44 8.56
N PHE A 605 28.91 -17.37 7.80
CA PHE A 605 29.98 -17.05 6.86
C PHE A 605 29.53 -16.00 5.82
N ILE A 606 28.33 -16.14 5.27
CA ILE A 606 27.78 -15.22 4.26
C ILE A 606 27.59 -13.82 4.86
N ARG A 607 27.05 -13.72 6.08
CA ARG A 607 26.90 -12.43 6.76
C ARG A 607 28.27 -11.78 7.01
N ARG A 608 29.25 -12.51 7.55
CA ARG A 608 30.64 -12.00 7.74
C ARG A 608 31.28 -11.50 6.45
N LEU A 609 31.16 -12.27 5.36
CA LEU A 609 31.70 -11.89 4.05
C LEU A 609 31.03 -10.61 3.54
N SER A 610 29.70 -10.54 3.60
CA SER A 610 28.93 -9.38 3.14
C SER A 610 29.20 -8.12 3.98
N ASN A 611 29.31 -8.26 5.31
CA ASN A 611 29.75 -7.19 6.21
C ASN A 611 31.13 -6.67 5.80
N GLY A 612 32.08 -7.57 5.50
CA GLY A 612 33.42 -7.21 5.03
C GLY A 612 33.41 -6.42 3.71
N ILE A 613 32.60 -6.83 2.72
CA ILE A 613 32.43 -6.12 1.45
C ILE A 613 31.91 -4.70 1.67
N SER A 614 30.90 -4.55 2.55
CA SER A 614 30.33 -3.24 2.87
C SER A 614 31.30 -2.34 3.61
N ILE A 615 32.06 -2.86 4.57
CA ILE A 615 33.10 -2.10 5.26
C ILE A 615 34.18 -1.61 4.28
N VAL A 616 34.68 -2.49 3.40
CA VAL A 616 35.69 -2.12 2.40
C VAL A 616 35.15 -1.05 1.46
N SER A 617 33.92 -1.20 0.98
CA SER A 617 33.26 -0.22 0.10
C SER A 617 33.08 1.12 0.82
N LEU A 618 32.66 1.11 2.09
CA LEU A 618 32.55 2.32 2.91
C LEU A 618 33.90 3.02 3.09
N VAL A 619 34.97 2.28 3.43
CA VAL A 619 36.32 2.83 3.58
C VAL A 619 36.81 3.46 2.27
N ILE A 620 36.57 2.80 1.13
CA ILE A 620 36.90 3.34 -0.20
C ILE A 620 36.13 4.64 -0.45
N ILE A 621 34.81 4.64 -0.25
CA ILE A 621 33.94 5.80 -0.45
C ILE A 621 34.41 6.98 0.41
N VAL A 622 34.58 6.77 1.72
CA VAL A 622 35.02 7.79 2.68
C VAL A 622 36.41 8.29 2.36
N GLY A 623 37.35 7.39 2.02
CA GLY A 623 38.71 7.76 1.64
C GLY A 623 38.75 8.64 0.39
N PHE A 624 38.00 8.30 -0.66
CA PHE A 624 37.91 9.11 -1.87
C PHE A 624 37.23 10.47 -1.62
N LEU A 625 36.18 10.52 -0.79
CA LEU A 625 35.53 11.77 -0.40
C LEU A 625 36.49 12.66 0.39
N ALA A 626 37.17 12.12 1.40
CA ALA A 626 38.14 12.86 2.21
C ALA A 626 39.27 13.44 1.35
N VAL A 627 39.87 12.63 0.46
CA VAL A 627 40.93 13.09 -0.45
C VAL A 627 40.41 14.17 -1.41
N SER A 628 39.17 14.04 -1.90
CA SER A 628 38.57 15.01 -2.82
C SER A 628 38.28 16.35 -2.14
N LEU A 629 37.86 16.32 -0.88
CA LEU A 629 37.64 17.53 -0.06
C LEU A 629 38.97 18.20 0.31
N VAL A 630 39.99 17.43 0.72
CA VAL A 630 41.31 17.97 1.11
C VAL A 630 42.08 18.56 -0.07
N ARG A 631 42.01 17.95 -1.26
CA ARG A 631 42.75 18.43 -2.44
C ARG A 631 42.18 19.72 -3.05
N GLY A 632 41.16 20.35 -2.46
CA GLY A 632 40.60 21.61 -2.93
C GLY A 632 40.08 21.56 -4.37
N ARG A 633 39.91 20.36 -4.95
CA ARG A 633 39.44 20.15 -6.33
C ARG A 633 37.94 20.41 -6.49
N TYR A 634 37.32 20.97 -5.46
CA TYR A 634 36.04 21.65 -5.50
C TYR A 634 36.19 23.07 -6.07
N ALA A 635 36.82 23.18 -7.25
CA ALA A 635 36.66 24.37 -8.07
C ALA A 635 35.28 24.27 -8.71
N VAL A 636 34.25 24.74 -8.00
CA VAL A 636 33.00 25.14 -8.67
C VAL A 636 33.41 26.26 -9.61
N ASP A 637 33.14 26.10 -10.90
CA ASP A 637 33.45 27.13 -11.88
C ASP A 637 32.62 28.39 -11.55
N ASP A 638 33.22 29.34 -10.82
CA ASP A 638 32.59 30.59 -10.36
C ASP A 638 32.04 31.42 -11.54
N ARG A 639 32.52 31.14 -12.77
CA ARG A 639 32.04 31.78 -13.99
C ARG A 639 30.66 31.30 -14.42
N VAL A 640 30.27 30.08 -14.07
CA VAL A 640 28.95 29.51 -14.42
C VAL A 640 27.87 29.94 -13.43
N ARG A 641 28.20 30.09 -12.13
CA ARG A 641 27.24 30.59 -11.13
C ARG A 641 26.94 32.09 -11.27
N ARG A 642 27.88 32.89 -11.78
CA ARG A 642 27.66 34.34 -12.00
C ARG A 642 26.93 34.68 -13.30
N ALA A 643 26.90 33.77 -14.28
CA ALA A 643 26.30 34.06 -15.59
C ALA A 643 24.75 33.96 -15.61
N ASP A 644 24.14 33.29 -14.61
CA ASP A 644 22.70 33.00 -14.59
C ASP A 644 21.97 33.57 -13.35
N LEU A 645 22.57 34.47 -12.58
CA LEU A 645 21.80 35.32 -11.66
C LEU A 645 21.31 36.51 -12.49
N PRO A 646 20.04 36.58 -12.93
CA PRO A 646 19.54 37.79 -13.54
C PRO A 646 19.73 38.90 -12.51
N SER A 647 20.42 39.97 -12.88
CA SER A 647 20.53 41.20 -12.09
C SER A 647 19.19 41.97 -11.99
N GLN A 648 18.08 41.24 -12.08
CA GLN A 648 16.69 41.66 -11.97
C GLN A 648 16.01 40.76 -10.92
N LEU A 649 16.46 40.83 -9.67
CA LEU A 649 16.02 39.94 -8.59
C LEU A 649 14.91 40.51 -7.69
N ASP A 650 14.46 41.75 -7.88
CA ASP A 650 13.72 42.43 -6.79
C ASP A 650 12.18 42.27 -6.83
N GLY A 651 11.58 41.86 -7.96
CA GLY A 651 10.11 41.77 -8.09
C GLY A 651 9.51 40.36 -7.99
N SER A 652 10.06 39.39 -8.75
CA SER A 652 9.44 38.06 -8.91
C SER A 652 9.68 37.13 -7.73
N LEU A 653 10.88 37.16 -7.13
CA LEU A 653 11.21 36.32 -5.96
C LEU A 653 10.40 36.76 -4.74
N THR A 654 10.30 38.07 -4.50
CA THR A 654 9.44 38.65 -3.45
C THR A 654 7.99 38.21 -3.61
N GLY A 655 7.46 38.26 -4.84
CA GLY A 655 6.10 37.78 -5.13
C GLY A 655 5.91 36.30 -4.84
N LEU A 656 6.90 35.44 -5.15
CA LEU A 656 6.82 34.01 -4.84
C LEU A 656 6.97 33.72 -3.34
N VAL A 657 7.80 34.46 -2.60
CA VAL A 657 7.89 34.35 -1.13
C VAL A 657 6.55 34.73 -0.50
N LEU A 658 5.95 35.85 -0.92
CA LEU A 658 4.62 36.26 -0.47
C LEU A 658 3.57 35.21 -0.80
N LEU A 659 3.64 34.57 -1.97
CA LEU A 659 2.74 33.47 -2.35
C LEU A 659 2.93 32.24 -1.47
N ALA A 660 4.17 31.84 -1.17
CA ALA A 660 4.45 30.71 -0.28
C ALA A 660 3.93 30.98 1.14
N VAL A 661 4.17 32.19 1.67
CA VAL A 661 3.63 32.64 2.95
C VAL A 661 2.10 32.65 2.91
N ALA A 662 1.49 33.13 1.83
CA ALA A 662 0.04 33.10 1.65
C ALA A 662 -0.52 31.66 1.67
N PHE A 663 0.16 30.67 1.09
CA PHE A 663 -0.29 29.28 1.15
C PHE A 663 -0.17 28.69 2.56
N ILE A 664 0.89 29.04 3.30
CA ILE A 664 1.02 28.66 4.71
C ILE A 664 -0.14 29.25 5.52
N LEU A 665 -0.40 30.56 5.39
CA LEU A 665 -1.51 31.22 6.09
C LEU A 665 -2.88 30.69 5.64
N LEU A 666 -3.08 30.44 4.35
CA LEU A 666 -4.32 29.84 3.83
C LEU A 666 -4.53 28.45 4.42
N LYS A 667 -3.49 27.61 4.50
CA LYS A 667 -3.60 26.29 5.12
C LYS A 667 -3.92 26.42 6.61
N THR A 668 -3.09 27.13 7.37
CA THR A 668 -3.13 27.10 8.85
C THR A 668 -4.18 28.00 9.48
N ILE A 669 -4.52 29.13 8.85
CA ILE A 669 -5.51 30.09 9.37
C ILE A 669 -6.88 29.85 8.73
N TYR A 670 -6.93 29.53 7.43
CA TYR A 670 -8.21 29.39 6.73
C TYR A 670 -8.70 27.92 6.65
N PHE A 671 -8.06 27.07 5.85
CA PHE A 671 -8.56 25.70 5.63
C PHE A 671 -8.62 24.83 6.90
N ASP A 672 -7.69 25.03 7.84
CA ASP A 672 -7.67 24.28 9.10
C ASP A 672 -8.84 24.65 10.03
N ASN A 673 -9.34 25.90 9.94
CA ASN A 673 -10.35 26.41 10.88
C ASN A 673 -11.75 26.58 10.28
N PHE A 674 -11.91 26.50 8.95
CA PHE A 674 -13.18 26.74 8.27
C PHE A 674 -13.54 25.62 7.28
N ASP A 675 -14.84 25.43 7.08
CA ASP A 675 -15.36 24.59 6.01
C ASP A 675 -15.26 25.31 4.66
N THR A 676 -14.88 24.54 3.63
CA THR A 676 -14.64 25.03 2.28
C THR A 676 -15.08 23.99 1.26
N VAL A 677 -15.08 24.34 -0.02
CA VAL A 677 -15.34 23.39 -1.11
C VAL A 677 -14.27 22.29 -1.24
N LEU A 678 -13.14 22.38 -0.53
CA LEU A 678 -12.06 21.40 -0.56
C LEU A 678 -11.94 20.57 0.72
N LYS A 679 -12.60 21.00 1.80
CA LYS A 679 -12.57 20.34 3.11
C LYS A 679 -13.83 20.69 3.88
N HIS A 680 -14.51 19.65 4.36
CA HIS A 680 -15.67 19.72 5.22
C HIS A 680 -15.35 19.07 6.57
N THR A 681 -15.83 19.68 7.64
CA THR A 681 -15.93 19.09 8.96
C THR A 681 -17.29 18.42 9.08
N PHE A 682 -17.31 17.30 9.79
CA PHE A 682 -18.55 16.62 10.11
C PHE A 682 -19.12 17.24 11.38
N ASP A 683 -20.39 17.66 11.32
CA ASP A 683 -21.07 18.31 12.43
C ASP A 683 -21.78 17.32 13.38
N GLY A 684 -21.83 16.03 13.01
CA GLY A 684 -22.50 14.96 13.74
C GLY A 684 -23.80 14.50 13.06
N PRO A 685 -24.82 15.36 12.90
CA PRO A 685 -26.11 14.91 12.39
C PRO A 685 -26.17 14.74 10.87
N THR A 686 -25.32 15.41 10.09
CA THR A 686 -25.49 15.45 8.63
C THR A 686 -24.21 15.17 7.85
N VAL A 687 -24.35 14.37 6.78
CA VAL A 687 -23.27 14.14 5.82
C VAL A 687 -23.46 15.07 4.64
N THR A 688 -22.48 15.94 4.38
CA THR A 688 -22.52 16.84 3.23
C THR A 688 -22.42 16.06 1.92
N GLY A 689 -23.33 16.30 0.98
CA GLY A 689 -23.31 15.69 -0.35
C GLY A 689 -23.97 14.31 -0.45
N VAL A 690 -24.66 13.85 0.61
CA VAL A 690 -25.50 12.65 0.56
C VAL A 690 -26.76 12.89 -0.29
N ASP A 691 -27.17 11.91 -1.09
CA ASP A 691 -28.37 12.01 -1.94
C ASP A 691 -29.64 12.11 -1.07
N VAL A 692 -29.77 11.23 -0.09
CA VAL A 692 -30.89 11.19 0.86
C VAL A 692 -30.37 11.27 2.28
N SER A 693 -30.51 12.44 2.90
CA SER A 693 -30.25 12.61 4.33
C SER A 693 -31.39 12.00 5.15
N ARG A 694 -31.08 11.02 5.99
CA ARG A 694 -32.07 10.29 6.78
C ARG A 694 -31.44 9.76 8.07
N GLN A 695 -31.90 10.30 9.20
CA GLN A 695 -31.44 9.87 10.52
C GLN A 695 -32.30 8.73 11.05
N VAL A 696 -31.70 7.56 11.28
CA VAL A 696 -32.39 6.38 11.82
C VAL A 696 -31.55 5.75 12.92
N ASN A 697 -32.15 5.56 14.10
CA ASN A 697 -31.49 4.98 15.27
C ASN A 697 -31.67 3.46 15.29
N PHE A 698 -30.57 2.73 15.30
CA PHE A 698 -30.51 1.27 15.42
C PHE A 698 -30.00 0.87 16.82
N GLY A 699 -30.89 0.29 17.62
CA GLY A 699 -30.58 -0.30 18.92
C GLY A 699 -29.96 0.66 19.94
N ASN A 700 -30.12 1.97 19.75
CA ASN A 700 -29.45 3.05 20.49
C ASN A 700 -27.91 2.98 20.48
N GLN A 701 -27.34 2.31 19.47
CA GLN A 701 -25.91 2.05 19.33
C GLN A 701 -25.34 2.70 18.07
N ILE A 702 -26.05 2.55 16.94
CA ILE A 702 -25.62 3.05 15.64
C ILE A 702 -26.73 3.90 15.02
N GLN A 703 -26.34 4.93 14.29
CA GLN A 703 -27.21 5.82 13.56
C GLN A 703 -26.91 5.74 12.07
N LEU A 704 -27.93 5.48 11.24
CA LEU A 704 -27.87 5.81 9.82
C LEU A 704 -28.01 7.32 9.69
N LEU A 705 -27.12 7.96 8.94
CA LEU A 705 -27.14 9.41 8.67
C LEU A 705 -27.77 9.75 7.32
N GLY A 706 -27.77 8.78 6.40
CA GLY A 706 -28.32 8.91 5.06
C GLY A 706 -27.79 7.81 4.15
N TYR A 707 -28.17 7.87 2.88
CA TYR A 707 -27.68 6.95 1.86
C TYR A 707 -27.64 7.60 0.47
N ASP A 708 -26.77 7.06 -0.38
CA ASP A 708 -26.73 7.34 -1.83
C ASP A 708 -27.25 6.14 -2.59
N LEU A 709 -28.06 6.39 -3.62
CA LEU A 709 -28.63 5.35 -4.46
C LEU A 709 -28.60 5.76 -5.92
N ALA A 710 -27.83 5.03 -6.73
CA ALA A 710 -27.58 5.39 -8.12
C ALA A 710 -28.86 5.41 -9.00
N ALA A 711 -29.85 4.57 -8.71
CA ALA A 711 -31.11 4.51 -9.44
C ALA A 711 -32.22 3.89 -8.58
N THR A 712 -33.44 4.43 -8.71
CA THR A 712 -34.68 3.84 -8.15
C THR A 712 -35.47 3.03 -9.18
N ASN A 713 -35.12 3.16 -10.46
CA ASN A 713 -35.68 2.39 -11.57
C ASN A 713 -34.63 1.39 -12.04
N LEU A 714 -34.84 0.11 -11.76
CA LEU A 714 -33.87 -0.95 -11.97
C LEU A 714 -34.31 -1.88 -13.11
N GLU A 715 -33.36 -2.52 -13.79
CA GLU A 715 -33.63 -3.56 -14.78
C GLU A 715 -33.11 -4.92 -14.30
N PRO A 716 -33.76 -6.06 -14.64
CA PRO A 716 -33.20 -7.38 -14.35
C PRO A 716 -31.80 -7.55 -14.95
N GLY A 717 -30.84 -8.02 -14.15
CA GLY A 717 -29.43 -8.12 -14.49
C GLY A 717 -28.61 -6.85 -14.21
N GLN A 718 -29.25 -5.74 -13.82
CA GLN A 718 -28.55 -4.51 -13.47
C GLN A 718 -27.83 -4.66 -12.13
N VAL A 719 -26.54 -4.34 -12.12
CA VAL A 719 -25.75 -4.09 -10.90
C VAL A 719 -25.89 -2.62 -10.54
N PHE A 720 -26.13 -2.35 -9.26
CA PHE A 720 -26.26 -0.99 -8.73
C PHE A 720 -25.65 -0.91 -7.32
N ASP A 721 -25.22 0.29 -6.96
CA ASP A 721 -24.61 0.54 -5.66
C ASP A 721 -25.60 1.26 -4.73
N LEU A 722 -25.73 0.74 -3.52
CA LEU A 722 -26.28 1.44 -2.36
C LEU A 722 -25.12 1.83 -1.47
N THR A 723 -25.07 3.06 -1.05
CA THR A 723 -24.06 3.54 -0.11
C THR A 723 -24.77 4.01 1.14
N ALA A 724 -24.53 3.35 2.27
CA ALA A 724 -25.07 3.78 3.56
C ALA A 724 -24.01 4.57 4.35
N TYR A 725 -24.46 5.57 5.12
CA TYR A 725 -23.59 6.37 5.97
C TYR A 725 -23.93 6.11 7.44
N TRP A 726 -23.01 5.52 8.18
CA TRP A 726 -23.25 5.09 9.56
C TRP A 726 -22.37 5.85 10.54
N GLN A 727 -22.90 6.16 11.72
CA GLN A 727 -22.15 6.67 12.87
C GLN A 727 -22.47 5.84 14.10
N ALA A 728 -21.49 5.64 14.98
CA ALA A 728 -21.69 5.08 16.30
C ALA A 728 -21.50 6.20 17.34
N PRO A 729 -22.57 6.84 17.86
CA PRO A 729 -22.43 7.99 18.77
C PRO A 729 -21.77 7.67 20.12
N GLN A 730 -21.61 6.38 20.43
CA GLN A 730 -20.92 5.85 21.60
C GLN A 730 -20.05 4.66 21.18
N PRO A 731 -18.98 4.31 21.93
CA PRO A 731 -18.20 3.11 21.65
C PRO A 731 -19.07 1.84 21.69
N VAL A 732 -18.98 1.01 20.66
CA VAL A 732 -19.72 -0.25 20.54
C VAL A 732 -18.73 -1.41 20.46
N ILE A 733 -18.78 -2.31 21.43
CA ILE A 733 -17.84 -3.44 21.55
C ILE A 733 -18.41 -4.71 20.90
N THR A 734 -19.73 -4.76 20.71
CA THR A 734 -20.40 -5.88 20.05
C THR A 734 -20.05 -5.90 18.56
N PRO A 735 -19.80 -7.10 17.99
CA PRO A 735 -19.60 -7.23 16.55
C PRO A 735 -20.91 -6.87 15.85
N ILE A 736 -20.80 -6.07 14.79
CA ILE A 736 -21.95 -5.64 13.98
C ILE A 736 -21.59 -5.77 12.51
N SER A 737 -22.52 -6.33 11.74
CA SER A 737 -22.48 -6.43 10.28
C SER A 737 -23.65 -5.66 9.67
N ALA A 738 -23.45 -5.18 8.44
CA ALA A 738 -24.47 -4.47 7.67
C ALA A 738 -25.00 -5.35 6.54
N LEU A 739 -26.28 -5.17 6.22
CA LEU A 739 -26.98 -5.86 5.13
C LEU A 739 -27.50 -4.85 4.10
N ALA A 740 -27.61 -5.30 2.86
CA ALA A 740 -28.45 -4.71 1.83
C ALA A 740 -29.24 -5.83 1.11
N GLN A 741 -30.56 -5.72 1.07
CA GLN A 741 -31.44 -6.77 0.54
C GLN A 741 -32.49 -6.18 -0.40
N LEU A 742 -32.77 -6.86 -1.51
CA LEU A 742 -33.91 -6.57 -2.37
C LEU A 742 -35.07 -7.50 -1.99
N VAL A 743 -36.18 -6.91 -1.58
CA VAL A 743 -37.38 -7.62 -1.11
C VAL A 743 -38.65 -7.08 -1.77
N ASP A 744 -39.72 -7.86 -1.80
CA ASP A 744 -41.05 -7.36 -2.18
C ASP A 744 -41.80 -6.73 -0.98
N ALA A 745 -43.06 -6.32 -1.19
CA ALA A 745 -43.88 -5.66 -0.16
C ALA A 745 -44.19 -6.58 1.03
N GLU A 746 -44.24 -7.88 0.79
CA GLU A 746 -44.43 -8.95 1.77
C GLU A 746 -43.11 -9.42 2.42
N ARG A 747 -41.98 -8.80 2.03
CA ARG A 747 -40.62 -9.05 2.54
C ARG A 747 -39.98 -10.36 2.10
N HIS A 748 -40.45 -10.95 0.99
CA HIS A 748 -39.75 -12.09 0.41
C HIS A 748 -38.44 -11.63 -0.22
N LEU A 749 -37.35 -12.32 0.13
CA LEU A 749 -36.00 -12.03 -0.32
C LEU A 749 -35.80 -12.45 -1.79
N TYR A 750 -35.28 -11.54 -2.61
CA TYR A 750 -34.83 -11.84 -3.98
C TYR A 750 -33.31 -11.96 -4.07
N VAL A 751 -32.59 -11.07 -3.38
CA VAL A 751 -31.12 -11.08 -3.28
C VAL A 751 -30.69 -10.32 -2.04
N GLY A 752 -29.54 -10.67 -1.48
CA GLY A 752 -28.90 -9.94 -0.39
C GLY A 752 -27.39 -9.89 -0.54
N GLN A 753 -26.78 -8.86 0.03
CA GLN A 753 -25.34 -8.73 0.17
C GLN A 753 -25.03 -8.11 1.52
N ASP A 754 -24.07 -8.71 2.22
CA ASP A 754 -23.71 -8.31 3.58
C ASP A 754 -22.24 -7.87 3.63
N ASN A 755 -21.98 -6.84 4.43
CA ASN A 755 -20.65 -6.41 4.82
C ASN A 755 -20.40 -6.85 6.26
N LEU A 756 -19.42 -7.74 6.45
CA LEU A 756 -19.03 -8.25 7.78
C LEU A 756 -18.71 -7.11 8.75
N HIS A 757 -18.03 -6.08 8.25
CA HIS A 757 -17.78 -4.83 8.95
C HIS A 757 -18.31 -3.68 8.09
N PRO A 758 -19.28 -2.89 8.56
CA PRO A 758 -19.81 -1.76 7.79
C PRO A 758 -18.68 -0.79 7.42
N GLY A 759 -18.56 -0.46 6.13
CA GLY A 759 -17.47 0.37 5.61
C GLY A 759 -16.09 -0.29 5.63
N GLY A 760 -16.00 -1.60 5.88
CA GLY A 760 -14.74 -2.32 5.98
C GLY A 760 -13.90 -1.99 7.23
N LEU A 761 -14.52 -1.34 8.23
CA LEU A 761 -13.89 -0.99 9.50
C LEU A 761 -14.70 -1.60 10.65
N PRO A 762 -14.11 -2.43 11.54
CA PRO A 762 -14.82 -2.95 12.70
C PRO A 762 -15.45 -1.82 13.52
N VAL A 763 -16.70 -1.98 13.96
CA VAL A 763 -17.42 -0.93 14.70
C VAL A 763 -16.70 -0.56 16.00
N ALA A 764 -15.98 -1.50 16.62
CA ALA A 764 -15.16 -1.24 17.79
C ALA A 764 -14.05 -0.18 17.57
N ASP A 765 -13.60 0.00 16.33
CA ASP A 765 -12.59 0.99 15.95
C ASP A 765 -13.19 2.36 15.60
N TRP A 766 -14.53 2.46 15.54
CA TRP A 766 -15.20 3.70 15.15
C TRP A 766 -15.08 4.74 16.26
N GLN A 767 -14.73 5.96 15.85
CA GLN A 767 -14.66 7.08 16.76
C GLN A 767 -16.05 7.74 16.88
N PRO A 768 -16.53 8.07 18.10
CA PRO A 768 -17.87 8.62 18.29
C PRO A 768 -18.18 9.89 17.50
N TRP A 769 -17.14 10.68 17.23
CA TRP A 769 -17.24 11.94 16.50
C TRP A 769 -17.26 11.78 14.97
N GLY A 770 -17.10 10.57 14.43
CA GLY A 770 -16.99 10.31 12.99
C GLY A 770 -18.05 9.36 12.44
N PHE A 771 -18.02 9.14 11.13
CA PHE A 771 -18.93 8.26 10.41
C PHE A 771 -18.17 7.43 9.37
N VAL A 772 -18.76 6.32 8.93
CA VAL A 772 -18.22 5.49 7.82
C VAL A 772 -19.10 5.57 6.58
N HIS A 773 -18.45 5.40 5.43
CA HIS A 773 -19.06 5.16 4.14
C HIS A 773 -19.14 3.65 3.88
N ASP A 774 -20.34 3.09 3.74
CA ASP A 774 -20.58 1.65 3.61
C ASP A 774 -21.21 1.29 2.26
N PRO A 775 -20.39 1.02 1.22
CA PRO A 775 -20.91 0.64 -0.08
C PRO A 775 -21.34 -0.84 -0.11
N HIS A 776 -22.54 -1.05 -0.62
CA HIS A 776 -23.13 -2.34 -0.97
C HIS A 776 -23.32 -2.40 -2.49
N THR A 777 -22.74 -3.41 -3.12
CA THR A 777 -22.98 -3.70 -4.54
C THR A 777 -24.02 -4.81 -4.63
N VAL A 778 -25.21 -4.45 -5.10
CA VAL A 778 -26.36 -5.35 -5.24
C VAL A 778 -26.69 -5.49 -6.72
N PHE A 779 -27.30 -6.60 -7.12
CA PHE A 779 -27.76 -6.77 -8.49
C PHE A 779 -29.19 -7.27 -8.50
N VAL A 780 -30.00 -6.86 -9.47
CA VAL A 780 -31.32 -7.45 -9.67
C VAL A 780 -31.15 -8.78 -10.38
N PRO A 781 -31.55 -9.94 -9.81
CA PRO A 781 -31.39 -11.22 -10.49
C PRO A 781 -32.10 -11.25 -11.84
N PHE A 782 -31.53 -11.95 -12.82
CA PHE A 782 -32.20 -12.14 -14.11
C PHE A 782 -33.53 -12.88 -13.93
N GLY A 783 -34.52 -12.50 -14.74
CA GLY A 783 -35.89 -13.02 -14.67
C GLY A 783 -36.73 -12.42 -13.53
N THR A 784 -36.18 -11.54 -12.68
CA THR A 784 -36.96 -10.86 -11.64
C THR A 784 -38.18 -10.16 -12.27
N PRO A 785 -39.40 -10.43 -11.79
CA PRO A 785 -40.62 -9.84 -12.33
C PRO A 785 -40.63 -8.31 -12.29
N PRO A 786 -41.23 -7.63 -13.26
CA PRO A 786 -41.44 -6.20 -13.15
C PRO A 786 -42.42 -5.87 -12.01
N GLY A 787 -42.21 -4.73 -11.36
CA GLY A 787 -43.09 -4.25 -10.28
C GLY A 787 -42.35 -3.42 -9.23
N ASP A 788 -43.05 -3.10 -8.15
CA ASP A 788 -42.50 -2.38 -7.02
C ASP A 788 -41.89 -3.33 -5.99
N TYR A 789 -40.76 -2.88 -5.43
CA TYR A 789 -39.92 -3.60 -4.47
C TYR A 789 -39.36 -2.60 -3.44
N PHE A 790 -38.70 -3.14 -2.42
CA PHE A 790 -37.93 -2.37 -1.46
C PHE A 790 -36.49 -2.86 -1.45
N LEU A 791 -35.56 -1.92 -1.55
CA LEU A 791 -34.18 -2.14 -1.16
C LEU A 791 -34.05 -1.79 0.32
N THR A 792 -33.74 -2.78 1.16
CA THR A 792 -33.65 -2.60 2.60
C THR A 792 -32.20 -2.63 3.07
N THR A 793 -31.84 -1.77 4.03
CA THR A 793 -30.54 -1.82 4.72
C THR A 793 -30.72 -1.77 6.23
N GLY A 794 -29.85 -2.46 6.96
CA GLY A 794 -29.93 -2.56 8.41
C GLY A 794 -28.69 -3.25 8.98
N LEU A 795 -28.72 -3.49 10.29
CA LEU A 795 -27.58 -3.96 11.05
C LEU A 795 -27.96 -5.21 11.84
N TYR A 796 -26.99 -6.10 12.06
CA TYR A 796 -27.17 -7.29 12.87
C TYR A 796 -25.89 -7.71 13.57
N ASP A 797 -26.03 -8.49 14.63
CA ASP A 797 -24.93 -9.17 15.29
C ASP A 797 -24.59 -10.45 14.50
N PRO A 798 -23.38 -10.58 13.93
CA PRO A 798 -23.01 -11.74 13.10
C PRO A 798 -22.79 -13.04 13.89
N VAL A 799 -22.72 -12.97 15.23
CA VAL A 799 -22.59 -14.14 16.11
C VAL A 799 -23.97 -14.71 16.43
N THR A 800 -24.92 -13.85 16.80
CA THR A 800 -26.27 -14.27 17.19
C THR A 800 -27.28 -14.23 16.04
N TRP A 801 -26.91 -13.62 14.91
CA TRP A 801 -27.78 -13.31 13.76
C TRP A 801 -28.97 -12.42 14.09
N GLN A 802 -28.97 -11.79 15.27
CA GLN A 802 -30.04 -10.91 15.71
C GLN A 802 -29.94 -9.55 15.03
N ARG A 803 -31.02 -9.12 14.37
CA ARG A 803 -31.15 -7.78 13.79
C ARG A 803 -31.25 -6.72 14.88
N LEU A 804 -30.59 -5.58 14.68
CA LEU A 804 -30.73 -4.42 15.57
C LEU A 804 -32.07 -3.73 15.29
N PRO A 805 -32.89 -3.45 16.32
CA PRO A 805 -34.18 -2.80 16.12
C PRO A 805 -34.00 -1.33 15.74
N VAL A 806 -34.84 -0.84 14.84
CA VAL A 806 -35.00 0.59 14.56
C VAL A 806 -35.88 1.20 15.65
N LEU A 807 -35.30 2.09 16.45
CA LEU A 807 -35.99 2.72 17.58
C LEU A 807 -36.60 4.08 17.21
N GLU A 808 -35.96 4.82 16.31
CA GLU A 808 -36.39 6.16 15.87
C GLU A 808 -36.04 6.39 14.39
N GLY A 809 -36.84 7.19 13.67
CA GLY A 809 -36.58 7.56 12.26
C GLY A 809 -36.89 6.49 11.21
N GLY A 810 -37.37 5.32 11.64
CA GLY A 810 -37.73 4.18 10.78
C GLY A 810 -38.98 4.37 9.92
N ASP A 811 -39.16 3.44 8.98
CA ASP A 811 -40.37 3.34 8.17
C ASP A 811 -41.47 2.60 8.91
N SER A 812 -42.72 3.04 8.76
CA SER A 812 -43.86 2.33 9.36
C SER A 812 -43.93 0.90 8.84
N GLY A 813 -43.99 -0.07 9.76
CA GLY A 813 -43.98 -1.50 9.46
C GLY A 813 -42.59 -2.12 9.47
N TRP A 814 -41.50 -1.37 9.30
CA TRP A 814 -40.14 -1.90 9.27
C TRP A 814 -39.44 -1.67 10.60
N ALA A 815 -39.27 -2.74 11.37
CA ALA A 815 -38.85 -2.66 12.77
C ALA A 815 -37.33 -2.72 12.98
N ASP A 816 -36.56 -3.07 11.96
CA ASP A 816 -35.14 -3.44 12.06
C ASP A 816 -34.31 -3.09 10.80
N VAL A 817 -34.93 -2.44 9.82
CA VAL A 817 -34.30 -2.00 8.57
C VAL A 817 -34.89 -0.67 8.11
N VAL A 818 -34.14 0.04 7.27
CA VAL A 818 -34.62 1.16 6.47
C VAL A 818 -35.04 0.63 5.10
N ALA A 819 -36.26 0.94 4.66
CA ALA A 819 -36.81 0.46 3.40
C ALA A 819 -36.84 1.57 2.35
N ILE A 820 -36.20 1.32 1.21
CA ILE A 820 -36.06 2.28 0.10
C ILE A 820 -36.88 1.75 -1.08
N PRO A 821 -37.97 2.44 -1.49
CA PRO A 821 -38.80 1.96 -2.60
C PRO A 821 -38.02 2.02 -3.92
N VAL A 822 -38.08 0.92 -4.68
CA VAL A 822 -37.48 0.80 -6.01
C VAL A 822 -38.46 0.08 -6.95
N THR A 823 -38.42 0.42 -8.24
CA THR A 823 -39.25 -0.23 -9.26
C THR A 823 -38.36 -1.01 -10.22
N VAL A 824 -38.63 -2.31 -10.37
CA VAL A 824 -38.00 -3.14 -11.39
C VAL A 824 -38.82 -3.05 -12.67
N LYS A 825 -38.18 -2.63 -13.76
CA LYS A 825 -38.78 -2.56 -15.10
C LYS A 825 -38.83 -3.93 -15.77
N PRO A 826 -39.70 -4.11 -16.79
CA PRO A 826 -39.67 -5.29 -17.62
C PRO A 826 -38.28 -5.51 -18.23
N SER A 827 -37.87 -6.77 -18.33
CA SER A 827 -36.57 -7.09 -18.91
C SER A 827 -36.53 -6.65 -20.39
N PRO A 828 -35.47 -5.95 -20.85
CA PRO A 828 -35.40 -5.47 -22.23
C PRO A 828 -35.26 -6.61 -23.25
N ARG A 829 -34.83 -7.79 -22.80
CA ARG A 829 -34.77 -9.03 -23.57
C ARG A 829 -34.95 -10.23 -22.65
N PRO A 830 -35.42 -11.38 -23.17
CA PRO A 830 -35.37 -12.62 -22.39
C PRO A 830 -33.93 -12.94 -21.95
N PRO A 831 -33.68 -13.18 -20.65
CA PRO A 831 -32.37 -13.62 -20.17
C PRO A 831 -31.99 -14.97 -20.78
N THR A 832 -30.71 -15.20 -21.04
CA THR A 832 -30.20 -16.50 -21.49
C THR A 832 -30.25 -17.53 -20.36
N LEU A 833 -30.21 -18.83 -20.68
CA LEU A 833 -30.22 -19.88 -19.65
C LEU A 833 -28.99 -19.79 -18.72
N THR A 834 -27.85 -19.33 -19.24
CA THR A 834 -26.64 -19.11 -18.44
C THR A 834 -26.79 -17.92 -17.50
N GLU A 835 -27.48 -16.85 -17.92
CA GLU A 835 -27.74 -15.68 -17.07
C GLU A 835 -28.71 -15.97 -15.92
N LEU A 836 -29.58 -16.97 -16.06
CA LEU A 836 -30.50 -17.40 -15.00
C LEU A 836 -29.81 -18.20 -13.89
N ASP A 837 -28.60 -18.70 -14.14
CA ASP A 837 -27.80 -19.48 -13.18
C ASP A 837 -28.59 -20.61 -12.48
N ILE A 838 -29.26 -21.42 -13.31
CA ILE A 838 -30.15 -22.49 -12.86
C ILE A 838 -29.30 -23.67 -12.35
N GLN A 839 -29.37 -23.96 -11.04
CA GLN A 839 -28.62 -25.06 -10.43
C GLN A 839 -29.18 -26.43 -10.78
N TRP A 840 -30.51 -26.56 -10.82
CA TRP A 840 -31.21 -27.78 -11.20
C TRP A 840 -31.98 -27.56 -12.51
N PRO A 841 -31.30 -27.64 -13.67
CA PRO A 841 -31.93 -27.41 -14.96
C PRO A 841 -32.89 -28.55 -15.31
N HIS A 842 -34.14 -28.19 -15.62
CA HIS A 842 -35.20 -29.11 -16.05
C HIS A 842 -36.01 -28.47 -17.15
N SER A 843 -35.85 -28.93 -18.39
CA SER A 843 -36.56 -28.35 -19.53
C SER A 843 -37.83 -29.15 -19.82
N VAL A 844 -38.93 -28.80 -19.15
CA VAL A 844 -40.20 -29.55 -19.23
C VAL A 844 -41.33 -28.64 -19.69
N ASN A 845 -41.94 -28.97 -20.84
CA ASN A 845 -43.19 -28.34 -21.26
C ASN A 845 -44.32 -28.85 -20.36
N VAL A 846 -44.85 -27.97 -19.51
CA VAL A 846 -45.87 -28.34 -18.52
C VAL A 846 -47.27 -28.25 -19.14
N ASN A 847 -47.45 -27.35 -20.11
CA ASN A 847 -48.56 -27.30 -21.05
C ASN A 847 -48.09 -26.67 -22.39
N ASN A 848 -49.02 -26.21 -23.24
CA ASN A 848 -48.70 -25.58 -24.52
C ASN A 848 -48.24 -24.10 -24.40
N GLU A 849 -48.40 -23.48 -23.24
CA GLU A 849 -48.13 -22.05 -22.99
C GLU A 849 -46.85 -21.85 -22.16
N LEU A 850 -46.54 -22.75 -21.22
CA LEU A 850 -45.51 -22.61 -20.20
C LEU A 850 -44.55 -23.81 -20.20
N GLN A 851 -43.27 -23.48 -20.13
CA GLN A 851 -42.16 -24.42 -19.96
C GLN A 851 -41.46 -24.11 -18.65
N LEU A 852 -41.29 -25.11 -17.79
CA LEU A 852 -40.37 -25.04 -16.66
C LEU A 852 -38.95 -25.23 -17.20
N LEU A 853 -38.03 -24.37 -16.79
CA LEU A 853 -36.61 -24.39 -17.17
C LEU A 853 -35.72 -24.99 -16.08
N GLY A 854 -36.19 -25.00 -14.84
CA GLY A 854 -35.52 -25.61 -13.70
C GLY A 854 -35.75 -24.84 -12.40
N ALA A 855 -34.93 -25.15 -11.41
CA ALA A 855 -34.99 -24.54 -10.09
C ALA A 855 -33.58 -24.23 -9.54
N THR A 856 -33.50 -23.25 -8.66
CA THR A 856 -32.30 -22.96 -7.85
C THR A 856 -32.73 -22.82 -6.39
N PRO A 857 -32.40 -23.79 -5.51
CA PRO A 857 -32.59 -23.59 -4.08
C PRO A 857 -31.57 -22.57 -3.54
N GLU A 858 -31.89 -21.90 -2.44
CA GLU A 858 -30.93 -21.05 -1.72
C GLU A 858 -29.76 -21.89 -1.16
N ARG A 859 -30.05 -23.12 -0.72
CA ARG A 859 -29.12 -24.11 -0.17
C ARG A 859 -29.68 -25.51 -0.35
N ASP A 860 -28.81 -26.50 -0.47
CA ASP A 860 -29.12 -27.93 -0.61
C ASP A 860 -29.30 -28.65 0.75
N GLN A 861 -28.88 -28.00 1.84
CA GLN A 861 -29.12 -28.42 3.22
C GLN A 861 -29.92 -27.34 3.97
N ILE A 862 -31.06 -27.72 4.54
CA ILE A 862 -31.98 -26.81 5.23
C ILE A 862 -31.98 -27.15 6.72
N VAL A 863 -31.98 -26.13 7.55
CA VAL A 863 -32.12 -26.27 9.02
C VAL A 863 -33.60 -26.20 9.38
N ARG A 864 -34.01 -26.93 10.41
CA ARG A 864 -35.40 -26.87 10.90
C ARG A 864 -35.68 -25.52 11.55
N ASN A 865 -36.97 -25.19 11.65
CA ASN A 865 -37.44 -23.87 12.10
C ASN A 865 -36.97 -22.72 11.19
N ASP A 866 -36.91 -22.99 9.88
CA ASP A 866 -36.46 -22.07 8.85
C ASP A 866 -37.26 -22.28 7.55
N PHE A 867 -37.10 -21.38 6.57
CA PHE A 867 -37.73 -21.49 5.25
C PHE A 867 -36.80 -22.14 4.23
N LEU A 868 -37.32 -23.11 3.50
CA LEU A 868 -36.78 -23.54 2.21
C LEU A 868 -37.12 -22.49 1.16
N ARG A 869 -36.14 -21.68 0.75
CA ARG A 869 -36.30 -20.74 -0.36
C ARG A 869 -35.83 -21.37 -1.66
N VAL A 870 -36.67 -21.32 -2.69
CA VAL A 870 -36.37 -21.86 -4.03
C VAL A 870 -36.87 -20.93 -5.11
N ALA A 871 -36.03 -20.65 -6.10
CA ALA A 871 -36.41 -19.95 -7.31
C ALA A 871 -36.72 -20.96 -8.42
N LEU A 872 -37.95 -20.94 -8.94
CA LEU A 872 -38.33 -21.64 -10.16
C LEU A 872 -38.11 -20.72 -11.36
N PHE A 873 -37.70 -21.29 -12.48
CA PHE A 873 -37.48 -20.53 -13.71
C PHE A 873 -38.42 -21.02 -14.80
N TRP A 874 -39.17 -20.11 -15.39
CA TRP A 874 -40.19 -20.41 -16.39
C TRP A 874 -39.91 -19.71 -17.71
N GLU A 875 -40.33 -20.30 -18.83
CA GLU A 875 -40.42 -19.66 -20.15
C GLU A 875 -41.87 -19.73 -20.65
N ALA A 876 -42.44 -18.58 -21.00
CA ALA A 876 -43.72 -18.51 -21.69
C ALA A 876 -43.52 -18.82 -23.18
N LYS A 877 -43.86 -20.02 -23.64
CA LYS A 877 -43.81 -20.41 -25.07
C LYS A 877 -44.80 -19.62 -25.92
N ALA A 878 -45.91 -19.22 -25.31
CA ALA A 878 -46.92 -18.33 -25.86
C ALA A 878 -47.44 -17.42 -24.73
N ALA A 879 -48.08 -16.30 -25.06
CA ALA A 879 -48.71 -15.43 -24.06
C ALA A 879 -49.82 -16.21 -23.32
N PRO A 880 -49.71 -16.47 -22.00
CA PRO A 880 -50.66 -17.32 -21.29
C PRO A 880 -52.05 -16.71 -21.25
N THR A 881 -53.08 -17.52 -21.53
CA THR A 881 -54.47 -17.03 -21.56
C THR A 881 -55.14 -17.05 -20.18
N LYS A 882 -54.57 -17.76 -19.22
CA LYS A 882 -55.10 -17.97 -17.85
C LYS A 882 -54.04 -17.66 -16.80
N ASN A 883 -54.50 -17.38 -15.58
CA ASN A 883 -53.63 -17.35 -14.41
C ASN A 883 -53.44 -18.77 -13.88
N TYR A 884 -52.21 -19.26 -13.88
CA TYR A 884 -51.86 -20.54 -13.27
C TYR A 884 -51.30 -20.32 -11.87
N ALA A 885 -51.52 -21.31 -11.00
CA ALA A 885 -50.79 -21.45 -9.74
C ALA A 885 -49.77 -22.59 -9.84
N ILE A 886 -48.79 -22.59 -8.96
CA ILE A 886 -47.73 -23.59 -8.89
C ILE A 886 -47.84 -24.26 -7.54
N ALA A 887 -48.03 -25.57 -7.57
CA ALA A 887 -47.93 -26.43 -6.41
C ALA A 887 -46.47 -26.89 -6.26
N LEU A 888 -45.91 -26.72 -5.07
CA LEU A 888 -44.63 -27.27 -4.64
C LEU A 888 -44.88 -28.28 -3.54
N GLN A 889 -44.20 -29.42 -3.62
CA GLN A 889 -44.23 -30.42 -2.55
C GLN A 889 -42.85 -30.99 -2.24
N LEU A 890 -42.65 -31.36 -0.97
CA LEU A 890 -41.55 -32.20 -0.52
C LEU A 890 -42.05 -33.63 -0.34
N VAL A 891 -41.44 -34.56 -1.07
CA VAL A 891 -41.75 -35.99 -0.95
C VAL A 891 -40.61 -36.74 -0.25
N ASP A 892 -40.97 -37.65 0.64
CA ASP A 892 -40.01 -38.50 1.35
C ASP A 892 -39.48 -39.66 0.46
N ALA A 893 -38.72 -40.57 1.07
CA ALA A 893 -38.16 -41.73 0.40
C ALA A 893 -39.23 -42.76 -0.02
N GLN A 894 -40.39 -42.76 0.65
CA GLN A 894 -41.54 -43.61 0.36
C GLN A 894 -42.40 -43.03 -0.78
N GLY A 895 -42.20 -41.74 -1.09
CA GLY A 895 -42.94 -41.01 -2.13
C GLY A 895 -44.17 -40.30 -1.59
N ASP A 896 -44.34 -40.24 -0.27
CA ASP A 896 -45.45 -39.54 0.37
C ASP A 896 -45.14 -38.04 0.44
N SER A 897 -46.15 -37.21 0.15
CA SER A 897 -46.05 -35.74 0.25
C SER A 897 -46.12 -35.33 1.72
N VAL A 898 -45.08 -34.64 2.19
CA VAL A 898 -44.91 -34.29 3.62
C VAL A 898 -45.19 -32.80 3.85
N ILE A 899 -44.92 -31.97 2.85
CA ILE A 899 -45.33 -30.55 2.76
C ILE A 899 -45.82 -30.33 1.34
N GLU A 900 -46.96 -29.65 1.19
CA GLU A 900 -47.45 -29.15 -0.10
C GLU A 900 -47.96 -27.71 0.09
N GLN A 901 -47.54 -26.83 -0.82
CA GLN A 901 -47.97 -25.44 -0.88
C GLN A 901 -48.30 -25.10 -2.33
N SER A 902 -49.35 -24.32 -2.55
CA SER A 902 -49.72 -23.85 -3.89
C SER A 902 -49.90 -22.35 -3.89
N GLU A 903 -49.27 -21.68 -4.85
CA GLU A 903 -49.29 -20.23 -4.93
C GLU A 903 -49.19 -19.74 -6.38
N GLN A 904 -49.73 -18.56 -6.68
CA GLN A 904 -49.49 -17.94 -7.99
C GLN A 904 -48.04 -17.46 -8.09
N PRO A 905 -47.44 -17.43 -9.29
CA PRO A 905 -46.07 -16.98 -9.45
C PRO A 905 -45.82 -15.62 -8.79
N SER A 906 -44.67 -15.52 -8.14
CA SER A 906 -44.20 -14.33 -7.42
C SER A 906 -45.22 -13.85 -6.38
N TYR A 907 -45.76 -14.78 -5.60
CA TYR A 907 -46.75 -14.53 -4.55
C TYR A 907 -48.00 -13.80 -5.06
N GLY A 908 -48.39 -14.09 -6.32
CA GLY A 908 -49.54 -13.46 -7.00
C GLY A 908 -49.29 -12.05 -7.54
N ARG A 909 -48.09 -11.50 -7.36
CA ARG A 909 -47.72 -10.16 -7.84
C ARG A 909 -47.49 -10.08 -9.34
N TYR A 910 -47.08 -11.19 -9.96
CA TYR A 910 -46.88 -11.27 -11.40
C TYR A 910 -47.56 -12.51 -12.01
N PRO A 911 -48.91 -12.55 -12.03
CA PRO A 911 -49.68 -13.68 -12.55
C PRO A 911 -49.34 -14.00 -14.00
N THR A 912 -49.43 -15.28 -14.38
CA THR A 912 -48.99 -15.77 -15.71
C THR A 912 -49.68 -15.09 -16.89
N ARG A 913 -50.91 -14.57 -16.76
CA ARG A 913 -51.58 -13.82 -17.84
C ARG A 913 -50.88 -12.52 -18.20
N GLN A 914 -50.02 -11.99 -17.33
CA GLN A 914 -49.21 -10.80 -17.61
C GLN A 914 -47.95 -11.12 -18.42
N TRP A 915 -47.59 -12.40 -18.56
CA TRP A 915 -46.35 -12.81 -19.22
C TRP A 915 -46.48 -12.71 -20.74
N SER A 916 -45.42 -12.24 -21.38
CA SER A 916 -45.31 -12.13 -22.83
C SER A 916 -44.75 -13.40 -23.46
N ALA A 917 -45.07 -13.67 -24.73
CA ALA A 917 -44.48 -14.78 -25.45
C ALA A 917 -42.93 -14.64 -25.54
N GLY A 918 -42.22 -15.68 -25.15
CA GLY A 918 -40.76 -15.73 -25.04
C GLY A 918 -40.19 -15.18 -23.73
N GLU A 919 -41.03 -14.66 -22.83
CA GLU A 919 -40.58 -14.12 -21.55
C GLU A 919 -40.08 -15.24 -20.63
N ARG A 920 -39.01 -14.94 -19.88
CA ARG A 920 -38.45 -15.86 -18.88
C ARG A 920 -38.52 -15.22 -17.50
N VAL A 921 -39.22 -15.89 -16.59
CA VAL A 921 -39.58 -15.35 -15.28
C VAL A 921 -38.93 -16.19 -14.18
N ARG A 922 -38.32 -15.50 -13.22
CA ARG A 922 -37.85 -16.03 -11.95
C ARG A 922 -38.98 -15.92 -10.94
N ASP A 923 -39.37 -17.06 -10.41
CA ASP A 923 -40.52 -17.21 -9.54
C ASP A 923 -40.06 -17.80 -8.20
N ASN A 924 -39.96 -16.94 -7.18
CA ASN A 924 -39.45 -17.31 -5.87
C ASN A 924 -40.57 -17.88 -5.00
N HIS A 925 -40.27 -18.97 -4.29
CA HIS A 925 -41.15 -19.64 -3.32
C HIS A 925 -40.42 -19.87 -2.00
N ALA A 926 -41.16 -19.88 -0.90
CA ALA A 926 -40.66 -20.19 0.43
C ALA A 926 -41.58 -21.20 1.13
N LEU A 927 -41.05 -22.36 1.53
CA LEU A 927 -41.76 -23.38 2.30
C LEU A 927 -41.25 -23.42 3.74
N TRP A 928 -42.13 -23.27 4.72
CA TRP A 928 -41.76 -23.35 6.13
C TRP A 928 -41.44 -24.78 6.57
N ILE A 929 -40.26 -25.00 7.13
CA ILE A 929 -39.82 -26.28 7.68
C ILE A 929 -39.87 -26.21 9.21
N PRO A 930 -40.87 -26.81 9.89
CA PRO A 930 -41.01 -26.70 11.35
C PRO A 930 -39.92 -27.50 12.09
N GLU A 931 -39.68 -27.17 13.37
CA GLU A 931 -38.74 -27.89 14.24
C GLU A 931 -38.99 -29.41 14.30
N ALA A 932 -40.26 -29.82 14.24
CA ALA A 932 -40.66 -31.23 14.26
C ALA A 932 -40.47 -31.95 12.91
N PHE A 933 -40.00 -31.26 11.86
CA PHE A 933 -39.83 -31.85 10.53
C PHE A 933 -38.72 -32.93 10.56
N PRO A 934 -38.93 -34.14 10.02
CA PRO A 934 -37.94 -35.21 10.14
C PRO A 934 -36.64 -34.89 9.38
N VAL A 935 -35.51 -35.18 10.00
CA VAL A 935 -34.17 -35.09 9.39
C VAL A 935 -34.03 -36.24 8.37
N ALA A 936 -34.10 -35.91 7.08
CA ALA A 936 -34.00 -36.86 5.99
C ALA A 936 -33.66 -36.15 4.67
N VAL A 937 -33.49 -36.93 3.61
CA VAL A 937 -33.42 -36.41 2.24
C VAL A 937 -34.81 -36.44 1.62
N TYR A 938 -35.24 -35.31 1.07
CA TYR A 938 -36.52 -35.14 0.40
C TYR A 938 -36.31 -34.77 -1.06
N ARG A 939 -37.28 -35.11 -1.92
CA ARG A 939 -37.32 -34.61 -3.30
C ARG A 939 -38.29 -33.45 -3.38
N LEU A 940 -37.85 -32.35 -3.97
CA LEU A 940 -38.69 -31.21 -4.28
C LEU A 940 -39.37 -31.43 -5.63
N GLN A 941 -40.69 -31.31 -5.68
CA GLN A 941 -41.45 -31.45 -6.92
C GLN A 941 -42.32 -30.23 -7.16
N ALA A 942 -42.54 -29.90 -8.43
CA ALA A 942 -43.44 -28.82 -8.85
C ALA A 942 -44.52 -29.33 -9.80
N ARG A 943 -45.72 -28.73 -9.73
CA ARG A 943 -46.80 -28.95 -10.71
C ARG A 943 -47.57 -27.66 -10.96
N LEU A 944 -48.07 -27.50 -12.17
CA LEU A 944 -48.95 -26.39 -12.53
C LEU A 944 -50.40 -26.72 -12.13
N LEU A 945 -51.14 -25.70 -11.68
CA LEU A 945 -52.56 -25.73 -11.38
C LEU A 945 -53.28 -24.66 -12.21
N ASP A 946 -54.49 -24.96 -12.69
CA ASP A 946 -55.32 -23.96 -13.38
C ASP A 946 -56.07 -23.03 -12.41
N GLU A 947 -56.86 -22.09 -12.94
CA GLU A 947 -57.65 -21.13 -12.14
C GLU A 947 -58.66 -21.80 -11.20
N SER A 948 -59.04 -23.07 -11.46
CA SER A 948 -59.91 -23.88 -10.61
C SER A 948 -59.15 -24.78 -9.62
N GLN A 949 -57.85 -24.53 -9.45
CA GLN A 949 -56.91 -25.32 -8.64
C GLN A 949 -56.80 -26.79 -9.10
N GLN A 950 -57.14 -27.08 -10.36
CA GLN A 950 -57.04 -28.43 -10.90
C GLN A 950 -55.64 -28.69 -11.50
N PRO A 951 -55.09 -29.91 -11.35
CA PRO A 951 -53.84 -30.33 -11.99
C PRO A 951 -53.74 -30.00 -13.48
N VAL A 952 -52.66 -29.34 -13.88
CA VAL A 952 -52.25 -29.24 -15.29
C VAL A 952 -50.92 -29.97 -15.46
N GLY A 953 -51.01 -31.22 -15.94
CA GLY A 953 -49.85 -32.10 -16.12
C GLY A 953 -49.49 -32.95 -14.90
N ARG A 954 -48.30 -33.56 -14.93
CA ARG A 954 -47.76 -34.40 -13.85
C ARG A 954 -46.78 -33.62 -12.99
N TRP A 955 -46.52 -34.11 -11.77
CA TRP A 955 -45.42 -33.62 -10.94
C TRP A 955 -44.08 -33.73 -11.68
N VAL A 956 -43.28 -32.67 -11.61
CA VAL A 956 -41.92 -32.59 -12.14
C VAL A 956 -40.96 -32.65 -10.96
N ASP A 957 -40.05 -33.62 -10.98
CA ASP A 957 -39.00 -33.77 -9.97
C ASP A 957 -37.89 -32.74 -10.22
N LEU A 958 -37.69 -31.81 -9.29
CA LEU A 958 -36.74 -30.71 -9.42
C LEU A 958 -35.36 -31.05 -8.87
N GLY A 959 -35.27 -31.90 -7.85
CA GLY A 959 -34.01 -32.17 -7.19
C GLY A 959 -34.20 -32.69 -5.77
N THR A 960 -33.10 -33.10 -5.16
CA THR A 960 -33.06 -33.59 -3.78
C THR A 960 -32.43 -32.55 -2.86
N LEU A 961 -32.96 -32.45 -1.65
CA LEU A 961 -32.42 -31.60 -0.58
C LEU A 961 -32.43 -32.37 0.73
N SER A 962 -31.54 -32.00 1.65
CA SER A 962 -31.44 -32.60 2.97
C SER A 962 -31.95 -31.65 4.04
N VAL A 963 -32.75 -32.16 4.98
CA VAL A 963 -33.09 -31.45 6.20
C VAL A 963 -32.14 -31.92 7.29
N ALA A 964 -31.40 -30.99 7.89
CA ALA A 964 -30.45 -31.21 8.96
C ALA A 964 -31.04 -30.78 10.32
N GLU A 965 -30.34 -31.14 11.41
CA GLU A 965 -30.79 -30.83 12.76
C GLU A 965 -31.03 -29.35 13.02
#